data_AF-A0A7S4GQ01-F1
#
_entry.id   AF-A0A7S4GQ01-F1
#
_cell.length_a   1.000
_cell.length_b   1.000
_cell.length_c   1.000
_cell.angle_alpha   90.00
_cell.angle_beta   90.00
_cell.angle_gamma   90.00
#
_symmetry.space_group_name_H-M   'P 1'
#
loop_
_entity.id
_entity.type
_entity.pdbx_description
1 polymer ?
#
loop_
_entity_poly.entity_id
_entity_poly.type
_entity_poly.pdbx_seq_one_letter_code
_entity_poly.pdbx_strand_id
1 'polypeptide(L)'
;MASADQLREVVDRLNAEPFNMQLSLVSFDEKQPLELMEVLNGVLIYLDSDKHKVDLRDETPDAMYHRIGEFLHVVGYRCSYDLEFQQGLVTGSKQVVYPILLWLLQNLQQLKKRAYLAKYCVTFEVPEEFLKDDEMAQLFNHYRELQATFKATHSHLEQQVHHSVTPGELKREIQQLDAEKEQLVHKISAFKQKTANQPGFDELLQVTSALRKQQEEDARISERIREQRMQLDQVEQLHMMTRERYAELIAAQNSEDSSAESMLRHLRNDVSRSRDTLTRLQRDAEEKQKRVMQLDEMLKLPTVTQSDIQRLESDVGAVHDQIAQLERTKAENDTTDSRLTIYKQQVNLVAKKKELAEADLKKAEQERETLAAELTQKEKEYEGMKGHKFLNRDEFKQYVNQVREKTQQFKLMKQELSDIRMELHVLDRSAQILQKNDAIVNSHMNEVERAKGIEGYQDTEQEIQDVSAQKAEVDKTKGSYLDQISKTVTDINAQLKDKKATLAPQIKKLRTCRQRFQPVETQYMERREAYQSTKLALDDRLKRLLDEVEALQGDVAVHDQQFHVTQIQSLAVQAQLARAAREQRCANNEEKWNADYQSLSQLYTSEMQTMEQVSKELRKQRQQVQENHDHHLAQKHMFKELEELISCKLKVAEKEAQSMRQSAEDFRAGYHGTAGVDRFVVSDDTH
;
A
#
# COMPACT_ATOMS: atom_id res chain seq x y z
N MET A 1 -28.27 -42.98 -2.89
CA MET A 1 -28.68 -42.73 -1.49
C MET A 1 -28.02 -41.44 -1.04
N ALA A 2 -28.78 -40.48 -0.53
CA ALA A 2 -28.20 -39.26 0.03
C ALA A 2 -27.38 -39.61 1.28
N SER A 3 -26.20 -39.02 1.47
CA SER A 3 -25.37 -39.28 2.64
C SER A 3 -26.01 -38.69 3.91
N ALA A 4 -25.66 -39.22 5.08
CA ALA A 4 -26.18 -38.72 6.37
C ALA A 4 -25.94 -37.20 6.55
N ASP A 5 -24.84 -36.69 5.99
CA ASP A 5 -24.52 -35.26 5.99
C ASP A 5 -25.48 -34.44 5.12
N GLN A 6 -25.93 -34.96 3.97
CA GLN A 6 -26.91 -34.30 3.11
C GLN A 6 -28.29 -34.21 3.77
N LEU A 7 -28.69 -35.25 4.52
CA LEU A 7 -29.93 -35.22 5.31
C LEU A 7 -29.86 -34.23 6.45
N ARG A 8 -28.70 -34.14 7.11
CA ARG A 8 -28.46 -33.14 8.15
C ARG A 8 -28.55 -31.73 7.58
N GLU A 9 -27.95 -31.48 6.43
CA GLU A 9 -28.04 -30.19 5.76
C GLU A 9 -29.48 -29.82 5.39
N VAL A 10 -30.27 -30.76 4.87
CA VAL A 10 -31.70 -30.54 4.57
C VAL A 10 -32.48 -30.18 5.84
N VAL A 11 -32.29 -30.91 6.93
CA VAL A 11 -32.99 -30.67 8.20
C VAL A 11 -32.58 -29.33 8.82
N ASP A 12 -31.28 -29.01 8.84
CA ASP A 12 -30.77 -27.73 9.36
C ASP A 12 -31.34 -26.55 8.55
N ARG A 13 -31.48 -26.68 7.23
CA ARG A 13 -32.07 -25.64 6.34
C ARG A 13 -33.58 -25.52 6.46
N LEU A 14 -34.30 -26.63 6.70
CA LEU A 14 -35.75 -26.60 6.94
C LEU A 14 -36.09 -26.04 8.34
N ASN A 15 -35.15 -26.12 9.28
CA ASN A 15 -35.28 -25.54 10.62
C ASN A 15 -34.91 -24.06 10.69
N ALA A 16 -34.09 -23.58 9.76
CA ALA A 16 -33.74 -22.17 9.64
C ALA A 16 -34.90 -21.33 9.07
N GLU A 17 -34.80 -20.00 9.20
CA GLU A 17 -35.67 -19.07 8.48
C GLU A 17 -35.50 -19.31 6.97
N PRO A 18 -36.58 -19.48 6.19
CA PRO A 18 -37.95 -19.01 6.40
C PRO A 18 -38.98 -20.10 6.82
N PHE A 19 -38.60 -21.36 6.97
CA PHE A 19 -39.56 -22.48 7.13
C PHE A 19 -39.82 -22.89 8.59
N ASN A 20 -38.83 -22.76 9.48
CA ASN A 20 -38.95 -22.97 10.93
C ASN A 20 -39.69 -24.28 11.34
N MET A 21 -39.44 -25.39 10.64
CA MET A 21 -40.22 -26.63 10.81
C MET A 21 -39.86 -27.48 12.05
N GLN A 22 -38.81 -27.12 12.81
CA GLN A 22 -38.36 -27.79 14.05
C GLN A 22 -38.27 -29.33 13.95
N LEU A 23 -37.79 -29.84 12.81
CA LEU A 23 -37.64 -31.26 12.54
C LEU A 23 -36.33 -31.79 13.14
N SER A 24 -36.37 -32.97 13.76
CA SER A 24 -35.18 -33.78 14.06
C SER A 24 -34.86 -34.71 12.88
N LEU A 25 -33.60 -35.17 12.79
CA LEU A 25 -33.14 -36.09 11.75
C LEU A 25 -34.01 -37.37 11.68
N VAL A 26 -34.43 -37.88 12.84
CA VAL A 26 -35.30 -39.06 12.96
C VAL A 26 -36.71 -38.73 12.49
N SER A 27 -37.29 -37.62 12.95
CA SER A 27 -38.65 -37.23 12.58
C SER A 27 -38.81 -36.85 11.10
N PHE A 28 -37.72 -36.45 10.43
CA PHE A 28 -37.73 -36.17 8.99
C PHE A 28 -37.64 -37.47 8.17
N ASP A 29 -36.84 -38.44 8.59
CA ASP A 29 -36.74 -39.73 7.88
C ASP A 29 -37.97 -40.63 8.13
N GLU A 30 -38.68 -40.47 9.25
CA GLU A 30 -39.94 -41.21 9.51
C GLU A 30 -41.14 -40.71 8.70
N LYS A 31 -41.02 -39.60 7.96
CA LYS A 31 -42.12 -39.02 7.18
C LYS A 31 -42.60 -39.97 6.09
N GLN A 32 -43.93 -40.08 6.00
CA GLN A 32 -44.58 -40.85 4.94
C GLN A 32 -44.46 -40.14 3.59
N PRO A 33 -44.57 -40.86 2.45
CA PRO A 33 -44.40 -40.26 1.12
C PRO A 33 -45.28 -39.04 0.86
N LEU A 34 -46.53 -39.04 1.34
CA LEU A 34 -47.42 -37.88 1.24
C LEU A 34 -46.91 -36.67 2.05
N GLU A 35 -46.49 -36.90 3.28
CA GLU A 35 -45.96 -35.85 4.17
C GLU A 35 -44.63 -35.28 3.64
N LEU A 36 -43.81 -36.12 2.99
CA LEU A 36 -42.57 -35.69 2.35
C LEU A 36 -42.86 -34.80 1.13
N MET A 37 -43.91 -35.11 0.37
CA MET A 37 -44.38 -34.27 -0.73
C MET A 37 -45.06 -32.98 -0.24
N GLU A 38 -45.73 -32.99 0.92
CA GLU A 38 -46.22 -31.77 1.58
C GLU A 38 -45.06 -30.85 1.99
N VAL A 39 -43.96 -31.40 2.51
CA VAL A 39 -42.74 -30.64 2.80
C VAL A 39 -42.14 -30.05 1.52
N LEU A 40 -42.02 -30.85 0.45
CA LEU A 40 -41.57 -30.35 -0.85
C LEU A 40 -42.48 -29.25 -1.39
N ASN A 41 -43.80 -29.42 -1.29
CA ASN A 41 -44.78 -28.42 -1.73
C ASN A 41 -44.67 -27.14 -0.88
N GLY A 42 -44.41 -27.25 0.42
CA GLY A 42 -44.11 -26.10 1.29
C GLY A 42 -42.88 -25.31 0.83
N VAL A 43 -41.83 -26.00 0.40
CA VAL A 43 -40.64 -25.37 -0.20
C VAL A 43 -40.96 -24.71 -1.54
N LEU A 44 -41.77 -25.37 -2.39
CA LEU A 44 -42.20 -24.82 -3.68
C LEU A 44 -43.13 -23.60 -3.54
N ILE A 45 -44.03 -23.59 -2.56
CA ILE A 45 -44.90 -22.44 -2.24
C ILE A 45 -44.08 -21.21 -1.86
N TYR A 46 -42.98 -21.40 -1.13
CA TYR A 46 -42.08 -20.30 -0.79
C TYR A 46 -41.34 -19.73 -2.03
N LEU A 47 -41.07 -20.57 -3.03
CA LEU A 47 -40.42 -20.16 -4.28
C LEU A 47 -41.40 -19.47 -5.25
N ASP A 48 -42.62 -20.00 -5.40
CA ASP A 48 -43.69 -19.42 -6.21
C ASP A 48 -45.08 -19.74 -5.61
N SER A 49 -45.63 -18.76 -4.89
CA SER A 49 -46.92 -18.88 -4.20
C SER A 49 -48.13 -18.89 -5.14
N ASP A 50 -48.00 -18.38 -6.37
CA ASP A 50 -49.13 -18.22 -7.29
C ASP A 50 -49.47 -19.57 -7.95
N LYS A 51 -48.45 -20.38 -8.26
CA LYS A 51 -48.60 -21.66 -8.97
C LYS A 51 -48.65 -22.89 -8.06
N HIS A 52 -48.01 -22.86 -6.89
CA HIS A 52 -47.84 -24.06 -6.05
C HIS A 52 -48.73 -24.12 -4.80
N LYS A 53 -49.59 -23.12 -4.58
CA LYS A 53 -50.58 -23.14 -3.49
C LYS A 53 -51.79 -24.01 -3.84
N VAL A 54 -51.54 -25.31 -4.00
CA VAL A 54 -52.55 -26.33 -4.29
C VAL A 54 -52.50 -27.40 -3.21
N ASP A 55 -53.67 -27.89 -2.80
CA ASP A 55 -53.79 -29.04 -1.90
C ASP A 55 -53.48 -30.33 -2.68
N LEU A 56 -52.46 -31.06 -2.24
CA LEU A 56 -51.99 -32.28 -2.91
C LEU A 56 -53.03 -33.41 -2.91
N ARG A 57 -54.08 -33.31 -2.09
CA ARG A 57 -55.15 -34.32 -2.01
C ARG A 57 -56.19 -34.20 -3.13
N ASP A 58 -56.29 -33.01 -3.74
CA ASP A 58 -57.26 -32.72 -4.79
C ASP A 58 -56.65 -32.80 -6.21
N GLU A 59 -55.33 -33.00 -6.33
CA GLU A 59 -54.63 -33.12 -7.61
C GLU A 59 -54.55 -34.58 -8.11
N THR A 60 -54.69 -34.77 -9.42
CA THR A 60 -54.37 -36.07 -10.04
C THR A 60 -52.85 -36.26 -10.11
N PRO A 61 -52.35 -37.51 -10.03
CA PRO A 61 -50.92 -37.81 -10.10
C PRO A 61 -50.21 -37.20 -11.33
N ASP A 62 -50.89 -37.17 -12.47
CA ASP A 62 -50.35 -36.61 -13.71
C ASP A 62 -50.29 -35.07 -13.69
N ALA A 63 -51.29 -34.40 -13.11
CA ALA A 63 -51.30 -32.95 -12.95
C ALA A 63 -50.21 -32.49 -11.98
N MET A 64 -49.99 -33.26 -10.90
CA MET A 64 -48.93 -33.02 -9.91
C MET A 64 -47.54 -33.16 -10.55
N TYR A 65 -47.32 -34.20 -11.37
CA TYR A 65 -46.07 -34.35 -12.11
C TYR A 65 -45.86 -33.21 -13.11
N HIS A 66 -46.90 -32.81 -13.85
CA HIS A 66 -46.78 -31.71 -14.81
C HIS A 66 -46.41 -30.40 -14.10
N ARG A 67 -47.10 -30.06 -13.00
CA ARG A 67 -46.83 -28.85 -12.22
C ARG A 67 -45.43 -28.82 -11.61
N ILE A 68 -45.04 -29.88 -10.90
CA ILE A 68 -43.74 -29.93 -10.20
C ILE A 68 -42.60 -30.15 -11.21
N GLY A 69 -42.81 -31.00 -12.22
CA GLY A 69 -41.83 -31.30 -13.26
C GLY A 69 -41.54 -30.10 -14.18
N GLU A 70 -42.58 -29.39 -14.65
CA GLU A 70 -42.42 -28.17 -15.44
C GLU A 70 -41.71 -27.09 -14.62
N PHE A 71 -42.08 -26.92 -13.34
CA PHE A 71 -41.43 -25.95 -12.47
C PHE A 71 -39.94 -26.29 -12.22
N LEU A 72 -39.62 -27.56 -11.95
CA LEU A 72 -38.24 -28.01 -11.80
C LEU A 72 -37.43 -27.80 -13.09
N HIS A 73 -38.07 -27.99 -14.25
CA HIS A 73 -37.46 -27.71 -15.56
C HIS A 73 -37.17 -26.21 -15.74
N VAL A 74 -38.16 -25.36 -15.47
CA VAL A 74 -38.08 -23.90 -15.57
C VAL A 74 -37.01 -23.32 -14.63
N VAL A 75 -36.91 -23.86 -13.41
CA VAL A 75 -35.93 -23.44 -12.40
C VAL A 75 -34.53 -24.00 -12.71
N GLY A 76 -34.43 -24.97 -13.63
CA GLY A 76 -33.18 -25.49 -14.19
C GLY A 76 -32.59 -26.68 -13.43
N TYR A 77 -33.42 -27.48 -12.78
CA TYR A 77 -33.01 -28.72 -12.13
C TYR A 77 -32.56 -29.75 -13.18
N ARG A 78 -31.32 -30.23 -13.06
CA ARG A 78 -30.74 -31.20 -14.00
C ARG A 78 -31.13 -32.61 -13.59
N CYS A 79 -32.13 -33.17 -14.26
CA CYS A 79 -32.53 -34.56 -14.15
C CYS A 79 -32.80 -35.14 -15.54
N SER A 80 -32.84 -36.46 -15.68
CA SER A 80 -33.15 -37.12 -16.94
C SER A 80 -34.63 -37.07 -17.31
N TYR A 81 -35.52 -36.70 -16.37
CA TYR A 81 -36.98 -36.65 -16.56
C TYR A 81 -37.58 -37.94 -17.17
N ASP A 82 -36.94 -39.08 -16.89
CA ASP A 82 -37.36 -40.39 -17.38
C ASP A 82 -38.64 -40.86 -16.68
N LEU A 83 -39.26 -41.92 -17.23
CA LEU A 83 -40.46 -42.55 -16.66
C LEU A 83 -40.26 -42.99 -15.19
N GLU A 84 -39.03 -43.37 -14.81
CA GLU A 84 -38.66 -43.70 -13.42
C GLU A 84 -38.68 -42.48 -12.49
N PHE A 85 -38.32 -41.30 -12.99
CA PHE A 85 -38.39 -40.05 -12.25
C PHE A 85 -39.85 -39.60 -12.07
N GLN A 86 -40.67 -39.75 -13.12
CA GLN A 86 -42.11 -39.50 -13.05
C GLN A 86 -42.79 -40.41 -12.02
N GLN A 87 -42.50 -41.71 -12.06
CA GLN A 87 -43.01 -42.68 -11.08
C GLN A 87 -42.49 -42.39 -9.67
N GLY A 88 -41.22 -42.03 -9.53
CA GLY A 88 -40.59 -41.69 -8.24
C GLY A 88 -41.14 -40.41 -7.59
N LEU A 89 -41.51 -39.41 -8.39
CA LEU A 89 -42.11 -38.16 -7.90
C LEU A 89 -43.58 -38.37 -7.48
N VAL A 90 -44.34 -39.13 -8.28
CA VAL A 90 -45.75 -39.47 -7.98
C VAL A 90 -45.86 -40.36 -6.74
N THR A 91 -44.93 -41.30 -6.56
CA THR A 91 -44.92 -42.20 -5.39
C THR A 91 -44.28 -41.59 -4.15
N GLY A 92 -43.70 -40.38 -4.23
CA GLY A 92 -43.01 -39.72 -3.12
C GLY A 92 -41.76 -40.48 -2.65
N SER A 93 -41.03 -41.10 -3.58
CA SER A 93 -39.85 -41.90 -3.25
C SER A 93 -38.73 -41.03 -2.65
N LYS A 94 -38.24 -41.42 -1.47
CA LYS A 94 -37.12 -40.77 -0.77
C LYS A 94 -35.87 -40.62 -1.64
N GLN A 95 -35.65 -41.56 -2.58
CA GLN A 95 -34.50 -41.53 -3.47
C GLN A 95 -34.55 -40.37 -4.48
N VAL A 96 -35.74 -39.88 -4.80
CA VAL A 96 -35.96 -38.79 -5.76
C VAL A 96 -36.19 -37.47 -5.05
N VAL A 97 -36.96 -37.47 -3.96
CA VAL A 97 -37.34 -36.24 -3.24
C VAL A 97 -36.19 -35.64 -2.42
N TYR A 98 -35.34 -36.45 -1.77
CA TYR A 98 -34.22 -35.94 -0.98
C TYR A 98 -33.21 -35.14 -1.83
N PRO A 99 -32.76 -35.62 -3.01
CA PRO A 99 -31.92 -34.82 -3.90
C PRO A 99 -32.57 -33.50 -4.37
N ILE A 100 -33.89 -33.52 -4.64
CA ILE A 100 -34.63 -32.32 -5.04
C ILE A 100 -34.65 -31.31 -3.89
N LEU A 101 -35.01 -31.74 -2.68
CA LEU A 101 -35.03 -30.88 -1.49
C LEU A 101 -33.65 -30.31 -1.20
N LEU A 102 -32.59 -31.13 -1.26
CA LEU A 102 -31.22 -30.68 -1.06
C LEU A 102 -30.86 -29.57 -2.06
N TRP A 103 -31.15 -29.78 -3.35
CA TRP A 103 -30.82 -28.80 -4.38
C TRP A 103 -31.62 -27.49 -4.24
N LEU A 104 -32.92 -27.59 -3.93
CA LEU A 104 -33.79 -26.44 -3.71
C LEU A 104 -33.36 -25.61 -2.50
N LEU A 105 -32.98 -26.28 -1.40
CA LEU A 105 -32.59 -25.63 -0.15
C LEU A 105 -31.18 -25.04 -0.19
N GLN A 106 -30.25 -25.64 -0.94
CA GLN A 106 -28.89 -25.11 -1.11
C GLN A 106 -28.86 -23.76 -1.82
N ASN A 107 -29.73 -23.55 -2.82
CA ASN A 107 -29.73 -22.36 -3.68
C ASN A 107 -30.98 -21.48 -3.55
N LEU A 108 -31.67 -21.54 -2.41
CA LEU A 108 -33.02 -21.01 -2.22
C LEU A 108 -33.21 -19.56 -2.71
N GLN A 109 -32.30 -18.64 -2.36
CA GLN A 109 -32.38 -17.24 -2.79
C GLN A 109 -32.19 -17.06 -4.31
N GLN A 110 -31.29 -17.84 -4.92
CA GLN A 110 -31.07 -17.79 -6.37
C GLN A 110 -32.26 -18.41 -7.12
N LEU A 111 -32.84 -19.49 -6.59
CA LEU A 111 -33.98 -20.16 -7.19
C LEU A 111 -35.25 -19.31 -7.07
N LYS A 112 -35.43 -18.58 -5.96
CA LYS A 112 -36.51 -17.59 -5.81
C LYS A 112 -36.41 -16.49 -6.88
N LYS A 113 -35.21 -15.97 -7.12
CA LYS A 113 -34.96 -15.02 -8.20
C LYS A 113 -35.23 -15.61 -9.58
N ARG A 114 -34.80 -16.86 -9.84
CA ARG A 114 -35.07 -17.55 -11.10
C ARG A 114 -36.55 -17.81 -11.33
N ALA A 115 -37.29 -18.25 -10.32
CA ALA A 115 -38.73 -18.43 -10.39
C ALA A 115 -39.46 -17.11 -10.68
N TYR A 116 -39.06 -16.03 -10.01
CA TYR A 116 -39.57 -14.68 -10.30
C TYR A 116 -39.27 -14.24 -11.73
N LEU A 117 -38.03 -14.41 -12.20
CA LEU A 117 -37.64 -14.05 -13.56
C LEU A 117 -38.34 -14.93 -14.61
N ALA A 118 -38.57 -16.21 -14.32
CA ALA A 118 -39.24 -17.12 -15.23
C ALA A 118 -40.67 -16.67 -15.56
N LYS A 119 -41.39 -16.10 -14.58
CA LYS A 119 -42.74 -15.54 -14.79
C LYS A 119 -42.80 -14.49 -15.91
N TYR A 120 -41.73 -13.73 -16.10
CA TYR A 120 -41.69 -12.61 -17.06
C TYR A 120 -40.77 -12.86 -18.27
N CYS A 121 -39.76 -13.72 -18.12
CA CYS A 121 -38.75 -13.96 -19.14
C CYS A 121 -39.00 -15.22 -19.99
N VAL A 122 -39.87 -16.15 -19.58
CA VAL A 122 -40.24 -17.30 -20.41
C VAL A 122 -41.10 -16.79 -21.55
N THR A 123 -40.65 -17.02 -22.78
CA THR A 123 -41.39 -16.63 -23.98
C THR A 123 -42.54 -17.57 -24.20
N PHE A 124 -43.74 -17.03 -24.42
CA PHE A 124 -44.86 -17.82 -24.91
C PHE A 124 -44.57 -18.27 -26.36
N GLU A 125 -44.71 -19.56 -26.62
CA GLU A 125 -44.56 -20.12 -27.96
C GLU A 125 -45.85 -19.87 -28.75
N VAL A 126 -45.87 -18.80 -29.55
CA VAL A 126 -46.97 -18.53 -30.50
C VAL A 126 -46.76 -19.42 -31.72
N PRO A 127 -47.71 -20.30 -32.09
CA PRO A 127 -47.59 -21.12 -33.29
C PRO A 127 -47.39 -20.25 -34.54
N GLU A 128 -46.53 -20.70 -35.46
CA GLU A 128 -46.13 -19.94 -36.66
C GLU A 128 -47.31 -19.56 -37.57
N GLU A 129 -48.44 -20.26 -37.45
CA GLU A 129 -49.68 -19.94 -38.18
C GLU A 129 -50.30 -18.60 -37.78
N PHE A 130 -50.19 -18.21 -36.51
CA PHE A 130 -50.69 -16.94 -35.99
C PHE A 130 -49.69 -15.79 -36.15
N LEU A 131 -48.41 -16.11 -36.37
CA LEU A 131 -47.35 -15.14 -36.65
C LEU A 131 -47.32 -14.70 -38.13
N LYS A 132 -48.19 -15.27 -38.99
CA LYS A 132 -48.39 -14.83 -40.37
C LYS A 132 -49.23 -13.56 -40.48
N ASP A 133 -49.97 -13.21 -39.43
CA ASP A 133 -50.72 -11.96 -39.35
C ASP A 133 -49.78 -10.83 -38.88
N ASP A 134 -49.67 -9.78 -39.69
CA ASP A 134 -48.70 -8.69 -39.49
C ASP A 134 -48.94 -7.93 -38.17
N GLU A 135 -50.19 -7.81 -37.71
CA GLU A 135 -50.52 -7.17 -36.44
C GLU A 135 -50.04 -8.02 -35.24
N MET A 136 -50.22 -9.33 -35.31
CA MET A 136 -49.74 -10.27 -34.29
C MET A 136 -48.22 -10.37 -34.25
N ALA A 137 -47.55 -10.32 -35.41
CA ALA A 137 -46.10 -10.29 -35.50
C ALA A 137 -45.51 -9.00 -34.89
N GLN A 138 -46.13 -7.84 -35.14
CA GLN A 138 -45.74 -6.58 -34.51
C GLN A 138 -45.94 -6.59 -33.00
N LEU A 139 -47.09 -7.10 -32.53
CA LEU A 139 -47.37 -7.23 -31.09
C LEU A 139 -46.38 -8.18 -30.39
N PHE A 140 -46.02 -9.28 -31.04
CA PHE A 140 -45.03 -10.24 -30.53
C PHE A 140 -43.61 -9.64 -30.48
N ASN A 141 -43.24 -8.82 -31.47
CA ASN A 141 -41.98 -8.07 -31.45
C ASN A 141 -41.96 -7.04 -30.32
N HIS A 142 -43.05 -6.28 -30.13
CA HIS A 142 -43.17 -5.34 -29.02
C HIS A 142 -43.08 -6.04 -27.65
N TYR A 143 -43.70 -7.21 -27.51
CA TYR A 143 -43.57 -8.05 -26.32
C TYR A 143 -42.11 -8.47 -26.06
N ARG A 144 -41.38 -8.91 -27.10
CA ARG A 144 -39.95 -9.27 -26.98
C ARG A 144 -39.08 -8.07 -26.61
N GLU A 145 -39.37 -6.89 -27.14
CA GLU A 145 -38.70 -5.63 -26.75
C GLU A 145 -38.98 -5.28 -25.28
N LEU A 146 -40.23 -5.42 -24.81
CA LEU A 146 -40.57 -5.25 -23.39
C LEU A 146 -39.82 -6.24 -22.49
N GLN A 147 -39.70 -7.50 -22.90
CA GLN A 147 -38.91 -8.49 -22.16
C GLN A 147 -37.41 -8.12 -22.12
N ALA A 148 -36.85 -7.59 -23.22
CA ALA A 148 -35.46 -7.16 -23.27
C ALA A 148 -35.21 -5.94 -22.36
N THR A 149 -36.10 -4.95 -22.38
CA THR A 149 -36.03 -3.78 -21.49
C THR A 149 -36.20 -4.17 -20.02
N PHE A 150 -37.09 -5.12 -19.71
CA PHE A 150 -37.22 -5.69 -18.36
C PHE A 150 -35.93 -6.38 -17.90
N LYS A 151 -35.30 -7.20 -18.73
CA LYS A 151 -34.02 -7.86 -18.39
C LYS A 151 -32.91 -6.84 -18.12
N ALA A 152 -32.80 -5.80 -18.95
CA ALA A 152 -31.80 -4.75 -18.78
C ALA A 152 -32.01 -3.94 -17.48
N THR A 153 -33.25 -3.51 -17.21
CA THR A 153 -33.60 -2.74 -16.01
C THR A 153 -33.46 -3.56 -14.74
N HIS A 154 -33.89 -4.82 -14.73
CA HIS A 154 -33.70 -5.73 -13.60
C HIS A 154 -32.22 -5.99 -13.32
N SER A 155 -31.40 -6.22 -14.36
CA SER A 155 -29.95 -6.39 -14.20
C SER A 155 -29.28 -5.15 -13.60
N HIS A 156 -29.68 -3.95 -14.05
CA HIS A 156 -29.18 -2.70 -13.47
C HIS A 156 -29.58 -2.53 -11.99
N LEU A 157 -30.82 -2.85 -11.64
CA LEU A 157 -31.30 -2.81 -10.26
C LEU A 157 -30.54 -3.80 -9.37
N GLU A 158 -30.27 -5.02 -9.83
CA GLU A 158 -29.47 -5.98 -9.07
C GLU A 158 -28.04 -5.52 -8.83
N GLN A 159 -27.41 -4.89 -9.83
CA GLN A 159 -26.10 -4.27 -9.65
C GLN A 159 -26.16 -3.19 -8.57
N GLN A 160 -27.15 -2.30 -8.60
CA GLN A 160 -27.29 -1.26 -7.58
C GLN A 160 -27.51 -1.83 -6.18
N VAL A 161 -28.37 -2.83 -6.03
CA VAL A 161 -28.65 -3.49 -4.74
C VAL A 161 -27.42 -4.18 -4.17
N HIS A 162 -26.59 -4.81 -5.01
CA HIS A 162 -25.35 -5.43 -4.57
C HIS A 162 -24.30 -4.41 -4.09
N HIS A 163 -24.30 -3.20 -4.65
CA HIS A 163 -23.35 -2.14 -4.27
C HIS A 163 -23.89 -1.22 -3.16
N SER A 164 -25.19 -1.24 -2.85
CA SER A 164 -25.77 -0.43 -1.79
C SER A 164 -25.56 -1.08 -0.42
N VAL A 165 -24.95 -0.35 0.52
CA VAL A 165 -24.90 -0.75 1.94
C VAL A 165 -26.30 -0.78 2.52
N THR A 166 -26.62 -1.80 3.31
CA THR A 166 -27.93 -1.98 3.94
C THR A 166 -28.27 -0.75 4.80
N PRO A 167 -29.26 0.08 4.41
CA PRO A 167 -29.56 1.33 5.12
C PRO A 167 -30.09 1.10 6.55
N GLY A 168 -30.46 -0.14 6.89
CA GLY A 168 -30.91 -0.52 8.23
C GLY A 168 -29.79 -0.49 9.27
N GLU A 169 -28.57 -0.88 8.91
CA GLU A 169 -27.43 -0.90 9.84
C GLU A 169 -26.98 0.54 10.14
N LEU A 170 -26.85 1.36 9.10
CA LEU A 170 -26.56 2.79 9.25
C LEU A 170 -27.62 3.51 10.08
N LYS A 171 -28.91 3.20 9.89
CA LYS A 171 -29.98 3.77 10.73
C LYS A 171 -29.85 3.37 12.20
N ARG A 172 -29.47 2.12 12.49
CA ARG A 172 -29.24 1.66 13.86
C ARG A 172 -28.03 2.35 14.49
N GLU A 173 -26.94 2.48 13.74
CA GLU A 173 -25.74 3.19 14.18
C GLU A 173 -26.03 4.67 14.46
N ILE A 174 -26.77 5.35 13.57
CA ILE A 174 -27.20 6.74 13.79
C ILE A 174 -28.07 6.84 15.04
N GLN A 175 -29.04 5.94 15.23
CA GLN A 175 -29.87 5.92 16.44
C GLN A 175 -29.05 5.70 17.72
N GLN A 176 -28.04 4.83 17.66
CA GLN A 176 -27.13 4.60 18.78
C GLN A 176 -26.31 5.87 19.09
N LEU A 177 -25.69 6.48 18.08
CA LEU A 177 -24.90 7.70 18.23
C LEU A 177 -25.76 8.88 18.72
N ASP A 178 -27.00 9.00 18.26
CA ASP A 178 -27.95 10.01 18.75
C ASP A 178 -28.31 9.75 20.21
N ALA A 179 -28.56 8.51 20.61
CA ALA A 179 -28.81 8.17 22.02
C ALA A 179 -27.59 8.45 22.91
N GLU A 180 -26.38 8.13 22.47
CA GLU A 180 -25.13 8.44 23.19
C GLU A 180 -24.92 9.95 23.32
N LYS A 181 -25.19 10.70 22.25
CA LYS A 181 -25.15 12.16 22.25
C LYS A 181 -26.16 12.75 23.23
N GLU A 182 -27.40 12.28 23.23
CA GLU A 182 -28.43 12.73 24.18
C GLU A 182 -28.02 12.43 25.62
N GLN A 183 -27.47 11.24 25.90
CA GLN A 183 -26.95 10.89 27.22
C GLN A 183 -25.80 11.82 27.65
N LEU A 184 -24.87 12.14 26.75
CA LEU A 184 -23.78 13.08 27.02
C LEU A 184 -24.30 14.48 27.27
N VAL A 185 -25.25 14.97 26.47
CA VAL A 185 -25.89 16.28 26.66
C VAL A 185 -26.62 16.33 28.00
N HIS A 186 -27.36 15.27 28.36
CA HIS A 186 -28.01 15.17 29.66
C HIS A 186 -26.99 15.20 30.81
N LYS A 187 -25.90 14.42 30.74
CA LYS A 187 -24.83 14.45 31.74
C LYS A 187 -24.21 15.84 31.85
N ILE A 188 -23.88 16.49 30.73
CA ILE A 188 -23.32 17.85 30.70
C ILE A 188 -24.31 18.85 31.31
N SER A 189 -25.61 18.75 30.99
CA SER A 189 -26.64 19.65 31.54
C SER A 189 -26.78 19.46 33.05
N ALA A 190 -26.76 18.22 33.54
CA ALA A 190 -26.82 17.90 34.96
C ALA A 190 -25.57 18.41 35.70
N PHE A 191 -24.38 18.29 35.09
CA PHE A 191 -23.15 18.86 35.63
C PHE A 191 -23.22 20.39 35.67
N LYS A 192 -23.63 21.05 34.58
CA LYS A 192 -23.82 22.51 34.52
C LYS A 192 -24.81 23.01 35.57
N GLN A 193 -25.91 22.30 35.79
CA GLN A 193 -26.88 22.65 36.84
C GLN A 193 -26.27 22.53 38.24
N LYS A 194 -25.49 21.48 38.50
CA LYS A 194 -24.80 21.30 39.79
C LYS A 194 -23.74 22.36 40.06
N THR A 195 -23.08 22.87 39.01
CA THR A 195 -21.98 23.84 39.14
C THR A 195 -22.40 25.29 38.97
N ALA A 196 -23.62 25.57 38.51
CA ALA A 196 -24.16 26.93 38.35
C ALA A 196 -24.15 27.77 39.64
N ASN A 197 -24.20 27.13 40.81
CA ASN A 197 -24.22 27.81 42.11
C ASN A 197 -22.81 27.99 42.73
N GLN A 198 -21.73 27.56 42.06
CA GLN A 198 -20.37 27.73 42.56
C GLN A 198 -19.72 29.02 41.99
N PRO A 199 -19.39 30.02 42.84
CA PRO A 199 -18.69 31.21 42.38
C PRO A 199 -17.26 30.88 41.95
N GLY A 200 -16.82 31.43 40.81
CA GLY A 200 -15.48 31.18 40.24
C GLY A 200 -15.33 29.84 39.51
N PHE A 201 -16.42 29.06 39.37
CA PHE A 201 -16.38 27.77 38.67
C PHE A 201 -15.99 27.89 37.19
N ASP A 202 -16.42 28.95 36.50
CA ASP A 202 -16.08 29.14 35.08
C ASP A 202 -14.57 29.35 34.86
N GLU A 203 -13.91 30.11 35.74
CA GLU A 203 -12.46 30.29 35.70
C GLU A 203 -11.74 28.97 36.04
N LEU A 204 -12.22 28.24 37.06
CA LEU A 204 -11.70 26.92 37.42
C LEU A 204 -11.88 25.91 36.26
N LEU A 205 -13.01 25.93 35.57
CA LEU A 205 -13.31 25.05 34.43
C LEU A 205 -12.38 25.36 33.25
N GLN A 206 -12.09 26.63 32.99
CA GLN A 206 -11.13 27.03 31.95
C GLN A 206 -9.72 26.55 32.29
N VAL A 207 -9.26 26.76 33.53
CA VAL A 207 -7.92 26.33 33.98
C VAL A 207 -7.81 24.80 33.97
N THR A 208 -8.82 24.08 34.45
CA THR A 208 -8.83 22.61 34.45
C THR A 208 -8.97 22.02 33.05
N SER A 209 -9.71 22.66 32.14
CA SER A 209 -9.76 22.28 30.73
C SER A 209 -8.42 22.51 30.03
N ALA A 210 -7.73 23.60 30.33
CA ALA A 210 -6.39 23.88 29.79
C ALA A 210 -5.36 22.88 30.32
N LEU A 211 -5.40 22.58 31.63
CA LEU A 211 -4.57 21.55 32.25
C LEU A 211 -4.81 20.17 31.65
N ARG A 212 -6.08 19.78 31.45
CA ARG A 212 -6.44 18.50 30.82
C ARG A 212 -5.88 18.41 29.40
N LYS A 213 -6.01 19.48 28.60
CA LYS A 213 -5.43 19.52 27.25
C LYS A 213 -3.91 19.39 27.29
N GLN A 214 -3.24 20.07 28.22
CA GLN A 214 -1.79 19.92 28.39
C GLN A 214 -1.41 18.49 28.80
N GLN A 215 -2.15 17.85 29.71
CA GLN A 215 -1.91 16.47 30.11
C GLN A 215 -2.14 15.47 28.96
N GLU A 216 -3.16 15.69 28.13
CA GLU A 216 -3.40 14.88 26.93
C GLU A 216 -2.28 15.04 25.89
N GLU A 217 -1.78 16.27 25.68
CA GLU A 217 -0.61 16.52 24.82
C GLU A 217 0.68 15.94 25.40
N ASP A 218 0.93 16.08 26.70
CA ASP A 218 2.08 15.46 27.37
C ASP A 218 2.03 13.93 27.25
N ALA A 219 0.86 13.32 27.41
CA ALA A 219 0.67 11.88 27.20
C ALA A 219 0.97 11.47 25.75
N ARG A 220 0.44 12.20 24.76
CA ARG A 220 0.74 11.97 23.33
C ARG A 220 2.22 12.11 23.02
N ILE A 221 2.88 13.14 23.55
CA ILE A 221 4.32 13.35 23.36
C ILE A 221 5.10 12.19 24.01
N SER A 222 4.70 11.75 25.21
CA SER A 222 5.36 10.64 25.91
C SER A 222 5.23 9.31 25.14
N GLU A 223 4.05 9.04 24.57
CA GLU A 223 3.79 7.87 23.73
C GLU A 223 4.65 7.92 22.46
N ARG A 224 4.69 9.09 21.80
CA ARG A 224 5.51 9.28 20.60
C ARG A 224 7.01 9.18 20.87
N ILE A 225 7.50 9.67 22.01
CA ILE A 225 8.90 9.48 22.44
C ILE A 225 9.18 8.00 22.67
N ARG A 226 8.25 7.27 23.29
CA ARG A 226 8.41 5.82 23.52
C ARG A 226 8.44 5.05 22.22
N GLU A 227 7.56 5.36 21.27
CA GLU A 227 7.56 4.78 19.93
C GLU A 227 8.87 5.07 19.18
N GLN A 228 9.32 6.33 19.18
CA GLN A 228 10.56 6.73 18.51
C GLN A 228 11.79 6.07 19.14
N ARG A 229 11.85 5.94 20.48
CA ARG A 229 12.92 5.19 21.16
C ARG A 229 12.90 3.72 20.78
N MET A 230 11.73 3.09 20.76
CA MET A 230 11.60 1.69 20.34
C MET A 230 12.06 1.48 18.89
N GLN A 231 11.70 2.41 17.99
CA GLN A 231 12.16 2.38 16.59
C GLN A 231 13.68 2.57 16.50
N LEU A 232 14.25 3.49 17.27
CA LEU A 232 15.69 3.73 17.31
C LEU A 232 16.44 2.49 17.83
N ASP A 233 16.01 1.90 18.94
CA ASP A 233 16.58 0.66 19.49
C ASP A 233 16.51 -0.49 18.46
N GLN A 234 15.39 -0.60 17.73
CA GLN A 234 15.23 -1.61 16.67
C GLN A 234 16.22 -1.39 15.53
N VAL A 235 16.40 -0.14 15.09
CA VAL A 235 17.36 0.20 14.02
C VAL A 235 18.80 -0.01 14.49
N GLU A 236 19.13 0.34 15.74
CA GLU A 236 20.45 0.10 16.32
C GLU A 236 20.77 -1.40 16.41
N GLN A 237 19.81 -2.23 16.83
CA GLN A 237 19.94 -3.69 16.84
C GLN A 237 20.17 -4.24 15.44
N LEU A 238 19.39 -3.80 14.45
CA LEU A 238 19.56 -4.22 13.05
C LEU A 238 20.93 -3.81 12.50
N HIS A 239 21.37 -2.59 12.80
CA HIS A 239 22.69 -2.10 12.41
C HIS A 239 23.81 -2.94 13.05
N MET A 240 23.71 -3.24 14.35
CA MET A 240 24.67 -4.09 15.06
C MET A 240 24.74 -5.49 14.44
N MET A 241 23.60 -6.14 14.21
CA MET A 241 23.54 -7.46 13.56
C MET A 241 24.12 -7.45 12.15
N THR A 242 23.86 -6.40 11.36
CA THR A 242 24.39 -6.26 10.01
C THR A 242 25.91 -6.08 10.03
N ARG A 243 26.41 -5.31 10.99
CA ARG A 243 27.84 -5.09 11.21
C ARG A 243 28.57 -6.38 11.64
N GLU A 244 27.96 -7.16 12.53
CA GLU A 244 28.48 -8.48 12.94
C GLU A 244 28.55 -9.45 11.75
N ARG A 245 27.45 -9.58 10.98
CA ARG A 245 27.43 -10.40 9.75
C ARG A 245 28.49 -9.97 8.75
N TYR A 246 28.68 -8.67 8.57
CA TYR A 246 29.72 -8.14 7.68
C TYR A 246 31.14 -8.49 8.17
N ALA A 247 31.39 -8.40 9.48
CA ALA A 247 32.66 -8.81 10.07
C ALA A 247 32.92 -10.32 9.93
N GLU A 248 31.89 -11.15 10.15
CA GLU A 248 31.97 -12.60 9.93
C GLU A 248 32.27 -12.96 8.47
N LEU A 249 31.65 -12.26 7.50
CA LEU A 249 31.93 -12.42 6.08
C LEU A 249 33.36 -12.04 5.71
N ILE A 250 33.88 -10.91 6.23
CA ILE A 250 35.29 -10.52 6.03
C ILE A 250 36.23 -11.57 6.61
N ALA A 251 35.95 -12.06 7.83
CA ALA A 251 36.76 -13.08 8.47
C ALA A 251 36.74 -14.40 7.67
N ALA A 252 35.59 -14.80 7.12
CA ALA A 252 35.46 -15.97 6.27
C ALA A 252 36.18 -15.80 4.92
N GLN A 253 36.21 -14.59 4.36
CA GLN A 253 36.91 -14.29 3.10
C GLN A 253 38.44 -14.28 3.26
N ASN A 254 38.93 -13.82 4.42
CA ASN A 254 40.36 -13.74 4.71
C ASN A 254 40.96 -15.04 5.29
N SER A 255 40.12 -16.04 5.58
CA SER A 255 40.54 -17.37 6.00
C SER A 255 41.16 -18.14 4.84
N GLU A 256 42.32 -18.78 5.08
CA GLU A 256 42.96 -19.66 4.08
C GLU A 256 42.08 -20.87 3.69
N ASP A 257 41.10 -21.22 4.54
CA ASP A 257 40.05 -22.23 4.29
C ASP A 257 38.81 -21.64 3.60
N SER A 258 38.99 -20.80 2.58
CA SER A 258 37.92 -20.17 1.79
C SER A 258 37.24 -21.12 0.78
N SER A 259 37.17 -22.42 1.08
CA SER A 259 36.44 -23.39 0.26
C SER A 259 34.93 -23.09 0.28
N ALA A 260 34.27 -23.31 -0.86
CA ALA A 260 32.81 -23.20 -0.98
C ALA A 260 32.07 -24.04 0.08
N GLU A 261 32.64 -25.17 0.52
CA GLU A 261 32.08 -25.97 1.61
C GLU A 261 32.13 -25.28 2.97
N SER A 262 33.20 -24.52 3.26
CA SER A 262 33.34 -23.76 4.51
C SER A 262 32.30 -22.64 4.57
N MET A 263 32.15 -21.89 3.47
CA MET A 263 31.13 -20.84 3.34
C MET A 263 29.70 -21.40 3.44
N LEU A 264 29.43 -22.57 2.83
CA LEU A 264 28.14 -23.26 2.97
C LEU A 264 27.87 -23.75 4.39
N ARG A 265 28.90 -24.16 5.16
CA ARG A 265 28.75 -24.51 6.57
C ARG A 265 28.40 -23.28 7.41
N HIS A 266 29.05 -22.14 7.18
CA HIS A 266 28.70 -20.88 7.84
C HIS A 266 27.26 -20.47 7.54
N LEU A 267 26.85 -20.47 6.27
CA LEU A 267 25.47 -20.16 5.87
C LEU A 267 24.46 -21.14 6.48
N ARG A 268 24.77 -22.44 6.56
CA ARG A 268 23.89 -23.42 7.23
C ARG A 268 23.77 -23.14 8.72
N ASN A 269 24.86 -22.77 9.39
CA ASN A 269 24.84 -22.40 10.80
C ASN A 269 24.02 -21.11 11.02
N ASP A 270 24.12 -20.14 10.12
CA ASP A 270 23.33 -18.89 10.18
C ASP A 270 21.84 -19.14 9.93
N VAL A 271 21.51 -20.02 8.98
CA VAL A 271 20.12 -20.45 8.75
C VAL A 271 19.58 -21.22 9.96
N SER A 272 20.40 -22.05 10.62
CA SER A 272 20.01 -22.73 11.85
C SER A 272 19.76 -21.72 12.98
N ARG A 273 20.71 -20.81 13.24
CA ARG A 273 20.55 -19.73 14.22
C ARG A 273 19.32 -18.88 13.94
N SER A 274 19.05 -18.56 12.68
CA SER A 274 17.87 -17.79 12.27
C SER A 274 16.56 -18.55 12.47
N ARG A 275 16.55 -19.88 12.31
CA ARG A 275 15.40 -20.71 12.66
C ARG A 275 15.19 -20.77 14.17
N ASP A 276 16.27 -20.90 14.95
CA ASP A 276 16.20 -20.94 16.40
C ASP A 276 15.71 -19.59 16.98
N THR A 277 16.15 -18.46 16.42
CA THR A 277 15.62 -17.14 16.80
C THR A 277 14.17 -16.96 16.37
N LEU A 278 13.78 -17.42 15.18
CA LEU A 278 12.38 -17.36 14.71
C LEU A 278 11.45 -18.15 15.64
N THR A 279 11.83 -19.38 16.00
CA THR A 279 11.01 -20.22 16.90
C THR A 279 10.89 -19.60 18.30
N ARG A 280 11.97 -18.99 18.83
CA ARG A 280 11.92 -18.22 20.07
C ARG A 280 11.00 -17.00 19.95
N LEU A 281 11.13 -16.21 18.90
CA LEU A 281 10.30 -15.02 18.68
C LEU A 281 8.82 -15.37 18.49
N GLN A 282 8.51 -16.47 17.82
CA GLN A 282 7.14 -16.98 17.69
C GLN A 282 6.56 -17.31 19.06
N ARG A 283 7.32 -18.02 19.91
CA ARG A 283 6.90 -18.31 21.28
C ARG A 283 6.70 -17.05 22.12
N ASP A 284 7.64 -16.11 22.07
CA ASP A 284 7.54 -14.83 22.80
C ASP A 284 6.33 -14.01 22.33
N ALA A 285 6.05 -14.01 21.01
CA ALA A 285 4.90 -13.33 20.43
C ALA A 285 3.57 -13.99 20.85
N GLU A 286 3.48 -15.31 20.83
CA GLU A 286 2.32 -16.05 21.33
C GLU A 286 2.07 -15.79 22.83
N GLU A 287 3.12 -15.76 23.64
CA GLU A 287 3.03 -15.45 25.07
C GLU A 287 2.54 -14.01 25.31
N LYS A 288 3.06 -13.03 24.57
CA LYS A 288 2.58 -11.64 24.62
C LYS A 288 1.15 -11.50 24.11
N GLN A 289 0.78 -12.19 23.03
CA GLN A 289 -0.58 -12.15 22.49
C GLN A 289 -1.57 -12.75 23.48
N LYS A 290 -1.24 -13.88 24.11
CA LYS A 290 -2.03 -14.45 25.21
C LYS A 290 -2.17 -13.48 26.38
N ARG A 291 -1.09 -12.77 26.74
CA ARG A 291 -1.12 -11.75 27.80
C ARG A 291 -2.04 -10.58 27.44
N VAL A 292 -2.01 -10.11 26.19
CA VAL A 292 -2.90 -9.05 25.71
C VAL A 292 -4.35 -9.52 25.71
N MET A 293 -4.63 -10.73 25.24
CA MET A 293 -5.99 -11.30 25.29
C MET A 293 -6.51 -11.40 26.73
N GLN A 294 -5.67 -11.84 27.68
CA GLN A 294 -6.03 -11.87 29.10
C GLN A 294 -6.30 -10.46 29.65
N LEU A 295 -5.49 -9.47 29.30
CA LEU A 295 -5.70 -8.08 29.74
C LEU A 295 -6.95 -7.47 29.12
N ASP A 296 -7.23 -7.74 27.84
CA ASP A 296 -8.44 -7.29 27.15
C ASP A 296 -9.70 -7.94 27.76
N GLU A 297 -9.62 -9.23 28.10
CA GLU A 297 -10.67 -9.93 28.85
C GLU A 297 -10.85 -9.32 30.25
N MET A 298 -9.75 -8.99 30.95
CA MET A 298 -9.81 -8.30 32.24
C MET A 298 -10.40 -6.89 32.15
N LEU A 299 -10.17 -6.16 31.05
CA LEU A 299 -10.77 -4.84 30.81
C LEU A 299 -12.27 -4.93 30.47
N LYS A 300 -12.71 -6.03 29.87
CA LYS A 300 -14.13 -6.31 29.58
C LYS A 300 -14.90 -6.78 30.81
N LEU A 301 -14.23 -7.31 31.83
CA LEU A 301 -14.87 -7.67 33.08
C LEU A 301 -15.42 -6.40 33.77
N PRO A 302 -16.66 -6.43 34.31
CA PRO A 302 -17.18 -5.35 35.14
C PRO A 302 -16.21 -5.03 36.27
N THR A 303 -16.16 -3.78 36.73
CA THR A 303 -15.30 -3.37 37.84
C THR A 303 -15.56 -4.26 39.05
N VAL A 304 -14.60 -5.12 39.36
CA VAL A 304 -14.69 -6.12 40.43
C VAL A 304 -14.84 -5.37 41.76
N THR A 305 -15.94 -5.61 42.47
CA THR A 305 -16.14 -5.01 43.79
C THR A 305 -15.26 -5.72 44.83
N GLN A 306 -14.91 -5.05 45.93
CA GLN A 306 -14.11 -5.64 47.02
C GLN A 306 -14.72 -6.96 47.54
N SER A 307 -16.06 -7.08 47.51
CA SER A 307 -16.78 -8.31 47.87
C SER A 307 -16.60 -9.45 46.86
N ASP A 308 -16.48 -9.14 45.56
CA ASP A 308 -16.22 -10.15 44.53
C ASP A 308 -14.79 -10.68 44.61
N ILE A 309 -13.81 -9.82 44.95
CA ILE A 309 -12.43 -10.24 45.22
C ILE A 309 -12.39 -11.21 46.40
N GLN A 310 -13.05 -10.88 47.52
CA GLN A 310 -13.10 -11.76 48.69
C GLN A 310 -13.77 -13.11 48.40
N ARG A 311 -14.81 -13.11 47.57
CA ARG A 311 -15.47 -14.35 47.13
C ARG A 311 -14.55 -15.18 46.23
N LEU A 312 -13.90 -14.56 45.25
CA LEU A 312 -12.93 -15.24 44.37
C LEU A 312 -11.72 -15.78 45.14
N GLU A 313 -11.22 -15.04 46.14
CA GLU A 313 -10.16 -15.51 47.04
C GLU A 313 -10.62 -16.72 47.87
N SER A 314 -11.86 -16.70 48.37
CA SER A 314 -12.45 -17.84 49.06
C SER A 314 -12.64 -19.06 48.15
N ASP A 315 -13.08 -18.84 46.91
CA ASP A 315 -13.26 -19.91 45.91
C ASP A 315 -11.91 -20.48 45.47
N VAL A 316 -10.89 -19.64 45.26
CA VAL A 316 -9.50 -20.06 44.97
C VAL A 316 -8.91 -20.84 46.15
N GLY A 317 -9.17 -20.40 47.39
CA GLY A 317 -8.79 -21.13 48.59
C GLY A 317 -9.44 -22.51 48.65
N ALA A 318 -10.75 -22.60 48.44
CA ALA A 318 -11.49 -23.85 48.42
C ALA A 318 -11.01 -24.80 47.32
N VAL A 319 -10.70 -24.29 46.12
CA VAL A 319 -10.14 -25.08 45.01
C VAL A 319 -8.70 -25.53 45.33
N HIS A 320 -7.88 -24.69 45.95
CA HIS A 320 -6.54 -25.09 46.42
C HIS A 320 -6.62 -26.20 47.46
N ASP A 321 -7.56 -26.12 48.40
CA ASP A 321 -7.77 -27.16 49.40
C ASP A 321 -8.25 -28.46 48.76
N GLN A 322 -9.14 -28.38 47.75
CA GLN A 322 -9.55 -29.55 46.97
C GLN A 322 -8.39 -30.15 46.17
N ILE A 323 -7.55 -29.32 45.53
CA ILE A 323 -6.35 -29.79 44.81
C ILE A 323 -5.39 -30.45 45.79
N ALA A 324 -5.11 -29.85 46.95
CA ALA A 324 -4.26 -30.43 47.97
C ALA A 324 -4.81 -31.74 48.53
N GLN A 325 -6.14 -31.86 48.69
CA GLN A 325 -6.80 -33.08 49.11
C GLN A 325 -6.73 -34.17 48.02
N LEU A 326 -6.92 -33.79 46.74
CA LEU A 326 -6.77 -34.69 45.60
C LEU A 326 -5.31 -35.13 45.40
N GLU A 327 -4.34 -34.25 45.63
CA GLU A 327 -2.92 -34.59 45.60
C GLU A 327 -2.53 -35.53 46.74
N ARG A 328 -3.06 -35.32 47.96
CA ARG A 328 -2.86 -36.25 49.09
C ARG A 328 -3.47 -37.62 48.83
N THR A 329 -4.73 -37.67 48.38
CA THR A 329 -5.40 -38.95 48.04
C THR A 329 -4.71 -39.65 46.87
N LYS A 330 -4.21 -38.90 45.87
CA LYS A 330 -3.39 -39.44 44.78
C LYS A 330 -2.02 -39.93 45.27
N ALA A 331 -1.37 -39.23 46.20
CA ALA A 331 -0.11 -39.67 46.80
C ALA A 331 -0.28 -40.93 47.66
N GLU A 332 -1.40 -41.06 48.38
CA GLU A 332 -1.76 -42.28 49.13
C GLU A 332 -2.01 -43.46 48.19
N ASN A 333 -2.71 -43.23 47.06
CA ASN A 333 -2.94 -44.24 46.02
C ASN A 333 -1.68 -44.57 45.18
N ASP A 334 -0.76 -43.63 45.00
CA ASP A 334 0.50 -43.81 44.24
C ASP A 334 1.54 -44.66 45.01
N THR A 335 1.31 -45.00 46.29
CA THR A 335 2.22 -45.87 47.08
C THR A 335 2.34 -47.29 46.51
N THR A 336 1.39 -47.73 45.68
CA THR A 336 1.46 -49.02 44.96
C THR A 336 2.25 -48.96 43.64
N ASP A 337 2.59 -47.77 43.12
CA ASP A 337 3.25 -47.60 41.82
C ASP A 337 4.64 -46.93 41.95
N SER A 338 5.56 -47.64 42.60
CA SER A 338 6.94 -47.23 42.90
C SER A 338 7.74 -46.74 41.67
N ARG A 339 7.45 -47.27 40.46
CA ARG A 339 8.12 -46.84 39.22
C ARG A 339 7.81 -45.39 38.86
N LEU A 340 6.56 -44.97 39.01
CA LEU A 340 6.13 -43.62 38.64
C LEU A 340 6.70 -42.56 39.59
N THR A 341 6.90 -42.93 40.86
CA THR A 341 7.61 -42.09 41.85
C THR A 341 9.09 -41.90 41.49
N ILE A 342 9.77 -42.96 41.03
CA ILE A 342 11.16 -42.88 40.55
C ILE A 342 11.26 -41.97 39.31
N TYR A 343 10.34 -42.10 38.35
CA TYR A 343 10.31 -41.22 37.18
C TYR A 343 9.99 -39.76 37.55
N LYS A 344 9.07 -39.50 38.48
CA LYS A 344 8.81 -38.15 39.01
C LYS A 344 10.07 -37.55 39.66
N GLN A 345 10.79 -38.32 40.48
CA GLN A 345 12.05 -37.88 41.08
C GLN A 345 13.14 -37.62 40.02
N GLN A 346 13.23 -38.49 39.01
CA GLN A 346 14.17 -38.31 37.89
C GLN A 346 13.84 -37.07 37.06
N VAL A 347 12.56 -36.84 36.75
CA VAL A 347 12.08 -35.64 36.04
C VAL A 347 12.35 -34.38 36.86
N ASN A 348 12.10 -34.40 38.18
CA ASN A 348 12.41 -33.26 39.05
C ASN A 348 13.91 -32.98 39.13
N LEU A 349 14.75 -34.02 39.16
CA LEU A 349 16.20 -33.87 39.18
C LEU A 349 16.71 -33.31 37.83
N VAL A 350 16.14 -33.77 36.71
CA VAL A 350 16.43 -33.24 35.37
C VAL A 350 15.94 -31.80 35.23
N ALA A 351 14.74 -31.48 35.71
CA ALA A 351 14.19 -30.13 35.71
C ALA A 351 15.06 -29.18 36.54
N LYS A 352 15.50 -29.60 37.72
CA LYS A 352 16.40 -28.80 38.57
C LYS A 352 17.78 -28.62 37.94
N LYS A 353 18.32 -29.65 37.27
CA LYS A 353 19.56 -29.52 36.49
C LYS A 353 19.41 -28.57 35.31
N LYS A 354 18.26 -28.62 34.62
CA LYS A 354 17.93 -27.70 33.53
C LYS A 354 17.81 -26.27 34.04
N GLU A 355 17.13 -26.05 35.16
CA GLU A 355 16.98 -24.75 35.80
C GLU A 355 18.34 -24.17 36.24
N LEU A 356 19.21 -24.99 36.83
CA LEU A 356 20.58 -24.59 37.17
C LEU A 356 21.39 -24.22 35.91
N ALA A 357 21.32 -25.03 34.85
CA ALA A 357 22.01 -24.75 33.59
C ALA A 357 21.46 -23.48 32.90
N GLU A 358 20.15 -23.25 32.94
CA GLU A 358 19.52 -22.02 32.45
C GLU A 358 19.92 -20.80 33.29
N ALA A 359 20.06 -20.96 34.61
CA ALA A 359 20.54 -19.90 35.50
C ALA A 359 22.02 -19.57 35.23
N ASP A 360 22.87 -20.58 35.03
CA ASP A 360 24.28 -20.39 34.70
C ASP A 360 24.45 -19.77 33.30
N LEU A 361 23.62 -20.17 32.32
CA LEU A 361 23.58 -19.55 30.99
C LEU A 361 23.20 -18.07 31.10
N LYS A 362 22.14 -17.75 31.84
CA LYS A 362 21.72 -16.35 32.06
C LYS A 362 22.80 -15.53 32.75
N LYS A 363 23.51 -16.08 33.73
CA LYS A 363 24.65 -15.41 34.36
C LYS A 363 25.77 -15.14 33.36
N ALA A 364 26.14 -16.12 32.55
CA ALA A 364 27.17 -15.95 31.52
C ALA A 364 26.75 -14.94 30.44
N GLU A 365 25.47 -14.92 30.05
CA GLU A 365 24.91 -13.93 29.13
C GLU A 365 24.96 -12.52 29.73
N GLN A 366 24.56 -12.35 31.00
CA GLN A 366 24.65 -11.09 31.72
C GLN A 366 26.11 -10.62 31.86
N GLU A 367 27.03 -11.52 32.23
CA GLU A 367 28.46 -11.22 32.30
C GLU A 367 28.99 -10.76 30.93
N ARG A 368 28.62 -11.44 29.85
CA ARG A 368 28.98 -11.04 28.48
C ARG A 368 28.43 -9.66 28.12
N GLU A 369 27.18 -9.37 28.46
CA GLU A 369 26.57 -8.06 28.21
C GLU A 369 27.24 -6.95 29.03
N THR A 370 27.54 -7.21 30.32
CA THR A 370 28.26 -6.25 31.17
C THR A 370 29.67 -5.98 30.65
N LEU A 371 30.41 -7.03 30.25
CA LEU A 371 31.74 -6.89 29.66
C LEU A 371 31.70 -6.15 28.32
N ALA A 372 30.70 -6.41 27.47
CA ALA A 372 30.52 -5.68 26.21
C ALA A 372 30.16 -4.20 26.45
N ALA A 373 29.32 -3.91 27.45
CA ALA A 373 29.00 -2.55 27.87
C ALA A 373 30.23 -1.84 28.44
N GLU A 374 31.04 -2.51 29.25
CA GLU A 374 32.31 -1.97 29.75
C GLU A 374 33.31 -1.73 28.61
N LEU A 375 33.39 -2.64 27.63
CA LEU A 375 34.29 -2.50 26.48
C LEU A 375 33.87 -1.30 25.61
N THR A 376 32.58 -1.16 25.29
CA THR A 376 32.06 0.00 24.55
C THR A 376 32.17 1.30 25.34
N GLN A 377 31.99 1.27 26.66
CA GLN A 377 32.23 2.42 27.51
C GLN A 377 33.71 2.79 27.53
N LYS A 378 34.62 1.82 27.64
CA LYS A 378 36.06 2.03 27.58
C LYS A 378 36.49 2.55 26.21
N GLU A 379 35.91 2.06 25.12
CA GLU A 379 36.10 2.61 23.78
C GLU A 379 35.66 4.07 23.69
N LYS A 380 34.46 4.41 24.20
CA LYS A 380 33.96 5.80 24.25
C LYS A 380 34.81 6.71 25.14
N GLU A 381 35.21 6.23 26.32
CA GLU A 381 36.12 6.95 27.22
C GLU A 381 37.49 7.16 26.56
N TYR A 382 37.98 6.16 25.81
CA TYR A 382 39.23 6.22 25.07
C TYR A 382 39.15 7.19 23.87
N GLU A 383 38.05 7.19 23.13
CA GLU A 383 37.72 8.15 22.08
C GLU A 383 37.59 9.57 22.63
N GLY A 384 36.96 9.75 23.79
CA GLY A 384 36.79 11.04 24.47
C GLY A 384 38.07 11.60 25.08
N MET A 385 38.95 10.76 25.64
CA MET A 385 40.21 11.18 26.25
C MET A 385 41.31 11.53 25.23
N LYS A 386 41.32 10.89 24.06
CA LYS A 386 42.45 11.00 23.10
C LYS A 386 42.09 11.40 21.67
N GLY A 387 40.80 11.53 21.34
CA GLY A 387 40.34 11.99 20.04
C GLY A 387 40.52 10.97 18.90
N HIS A 388 39.81 11.21 17.80
CA HIS A 388 39.52 10.27 16.69
C HIS A 388 40.72 9.74 15.87
N LYS A 389 41.97 10.00 16.26
CA LYS A 389 43.17 9.62 15.49
C LYS A 389 44.22 8.99 16.38
N PHE A 390 44.12 7.68 16.55
CA PHE A 390 45.27 6.89 16.98
C PHE A 390 46.15 6.55 15.78
N LEU A 391 47.44 6.86 15.88
CA LEU A 391 48.44 6.29 15.00
C LEU A 391 48.80 4.90 15.53
N ASN A 392 48.65 3.86 14.70
CA ASN A 392 49.10 2.51 15.00
C ASN A 392 50.60 2.51 15.37
N ARG A 393 51.10 1.47 16.07
CA ARG A 393 52.52 1.40 16.51
C ARG A 393 53.50 1.68 15.35
N ASP A 394 53.17 1.22 14.15
CA ASP A 394 53.99 1.47 12.96
C ASP A 394 53.75 2.85 12.34
N GLU A 395 52.55 3.39 12.41
CA GLU A 395 52.28 4.76 12.00
C GLU A 395 52.95 5.77 12.96
N PHE A 396 53.03 5.48 14.25
CA PHE A 396 53.77 6.28 15.23
C PHE A 396 55.27 6.28 14.93
N LYS A 397 55.84 5.13 14.52
CA LYS A 397 57.23 5.09 14.04
C LYS A 397 57.40 5.92 12.77
N GLN A 398 56.48 5.85 11.82
CA GLN A 398 56.51 6.68 10.62
C GLN A 398 56.42 8.18 10.96
N TYR A 399 55.56 8.56 11.90
CA TYR A 399 55.45 9.93 12.38
C TYR A 399 56.73 10.41 13.08
N VAL A 400 57.33 9.59 13.95
CA VAL A 400 58.62 9.91 14.58
C VAL A 400 59.72 10.06 13.54
N ASN A 401 59.74 9.22 12.49
CA ASN A 401 60.69 9.34 11.39
C ASN A 401 60.45 10.63 10.59
N GLN A 402 59.20 10.98 10.26
CA GLN A 402 58.85 12.24 9.60
C GLN A 402 59.24 13.46 10.45
N VAL A 403 59.09 13.39 11.78
CA VAL A 403 59.53 14.46 12.69
C VAL A 403 61.05 14.58 12.70
N ARG A 404 61.78 13.45 12.67
CA ARG A 404 63.25 13.46 12.57
C ARG A 404 63.73 14.05 11.24
N GLU A 405 63.12 13.66 10.13
CA GLU A 405 63.39 14.23 8.80
C GLU A 405 63.12 15.73 8.77
N LYS A 406 61.96 16.18 9.27
CA LYS A 406 61.63 17.61 9.36
C LYS A 406 62.58 18.37 10.29
N THR A 407 63.03 17.76 11.38
CA THR A 407 64.02 18.36 12.29
C THR A 407 65.39 18.48 11.62
N GLN A 408 65.78 17.50 10.80
CA GLN A 408 67.01 17.55 10.02
C GLN A 408 66.93 18.61 8.93
N GLN A 409 65.82 18.70 8.20
CA GLN A 409 65.55 19.78 7.24
C GLN A 409 65.60 21.15 7.90
N PHE A 410 64.99 21.31 9.08
CA PHE A 410 65.05 22.55 9.83
C PHE A 410 66.50 22.93 10.21
N LYS A 411 67.32 21.96 10.62
CA LYS A 411 68.74 22.21 10.94
C LYS A 411 69.52 22.64 9.69
N LEU A 412 69.30 22.00 8.54
CA LEU A 412 69.92 22.36 7.26
C LEU A 412 69.53 23.78 6.85
N MET A 413 68.23 24.10 6.82
CA MET A 413 67.74 25.44 6.48
C MET A 413 68.25 26.51 7.47
N LYS A 414 68.41 26.16 8.75
CA LYS A 414 69.00 27.08 9.74
C LYS A 414 70.48 27.33 9.47
N GLN A 415 71.23 26.32 9.02
CA GLN A 415 72.63 26.46 8.65
C GLN A 415 72.76 27.31 7.37
N GLU A 416 71.96 27.06 6.34
CA GLU A 416 71.91 27.89 5.13
C GLU A 416 71.60 29.37 5.46
N LEU A 417 70.64 29.62 6.36
CA LEU A 417 70.36 30.98 6.84
C LEU A 417 71.53 31.60 7.60
N SER A 418 72.35 30.81 8.29
CA SER A 418 73.56 31.28 8.96
C SER A 418 74.63 31.65 7.94
N ASP A 419 74.82 30.82 6.91
CA ASP A 419 75.80 31.05 5.84
C ASP A 419 75.47 32.32 5.05
N ILE A 420 74.19 32.51 4.68
CA ILE A 420 73.72 33.75 4.02
C ILE A 420 73.99 34.99 4.90
N ARG A 421 73.82 34.89 6.22
CA ARG A 421 74.14 36.00 7.14
C ARG A 421 75.63 36.30 7.20
N MET A 422 76.48 35.27 7.16
CA MET A 422 77.93 35.46 7.11
C MET A 422 78.34 36.15 5.80
N GLU A 423 77.79 35.74 4.66
CA GLU A 423 78.01 36.39 3.37
C GLU A 423 77.59 37.87 3.39
N LEU A 424 76.44 38.21 4.00
CA LEU A 424 76.03 39.60 4.18
C LEU A 424 77.06 40.42 4.99
N HIS A 425 77.68 39.84 6.02
CA HIS A 425 78.73 40.52 6.77
C HIS A 425 80.01 40.71 5.94
N VAL A 426 80.37 39.75 5.09
CA VAL A 426 81.49 39.87 4.15
C VAL A 426 81.21 40.97 3.11
N LEU A 427 79.99 41.04 2.59
CA LEU A 427 79.54 42.09 1.68
C LEU A 427 79.62 43.47 2.34
N ASP A 428 79.13 43.63 3.57
CA ASP A 428 79.19 44.90 4.30
C ASP A 428 80.64 45.34 4.56
N ARG A 429 81.51 44.39 4.94
CA ARG A 429 82.96 44.64 5.06
C ARG A 429 83.57 45.10 3.73
N SER A 430 83.18 44.46 2.63
CA SER A 430 83.66 44.81 1.29
C SER A 430 83.19 46.20 0.85
N ALA A 431 81.94 46.56 1.14
CA ALA A 431 81.38 47.88 0.89
C ALA A 431 82.12 48.98 1.67
N GLN A 432 82.47 48.74 2.94
CA GLN A 432 83.26 49.67 3.74
C GLN A 432 84.68 49.86 3.19
N ILE A 433 85.31 48.81 2.67
CA ILE A 433 86.62 48.91 2.01
C ILE A 433 86.51 49.75 0.73
N LEU A 434 85.46 49.55 -0.08
CA LEU A 434 85.22 50.35 -1.28
C LEU A 434 85.00 51.83 -0.96
N GLN A 435 84.22 52.15 0.07
CA GLN A 435 84.04 53.55 0.52
C GLN A 435 85.35 54.20 0.95
N LYS A 436 86.22 53.45 1.65
CA LYS A 436 87.56 53.96 2.01
C LYS A 436 88.42 54.18 0.76
N ASN A 437 88.36 53.27 -0.20
CA ASN A 437 89.08 53.43 -1.47
C ASN A 437 88.54 54.63 -2.27
N ASP A 438 87.24 54.88 -2.27
CA ASP A 438 86.62 56.05 -2.91
C ASP A 438 87.12 57.36 -2.27
N ALA A 439 87.23 57.40 -0.94
CA ALA A 439 87.84 58.54 -0.25
C ALA A 439 89.32 58.75 -0.65
N ILE A 440 90.07 57.66 -0.86
CA ILE A 440 91.47 57.74 -1.34
C ILE A 440 91.51 58.21 -2.80
N VAL A 441 90.61 57.73 -3.66
CA VAL A 441 90.49 58.19 -5.06
C VAL A 441 90.11 59.67 -5.12
N ASN A 442 89.19 60.13 -4.27
CA ASN A 442 88.86 61.55 -4.14
C ASN A 442 90.09 62.36 -3.69
N SER A 443 90.89 61.85 -2.75
CA SER A 443 92.14 62.51 -2.37
C SER A 443 93.18 62.54 -3.49
N HIS A 444 93.31 61.46 -4.26
CA HIS A 444 94.17 61.43 -5.45
C HIS A 444 93.65 62.31 -6.59
N MET A 445 92.32 62.44 -6.76
CA MET A 445 91.73 63.37 -7.73
C MET A 445 92.05 64.82 -7.34
N ASN A 446 91.94 65.16 -6.06
CA ASN A 446 92.36 66.46 -5.53
C ASN A 446 93.87 66.71 -5.73
N GLU A 447 94.71 65.67 -5.58
CA GLU A 447 96.16 65.76 -5.87
C GLU A 447 96.46 65.91 -7.36
N VAL A 448 95.69 65.25 -8.24
CA VAL A 448 95.81 65.37 -9.70
C VAL A 448 95.31 66.74 -10.18
N GLU A 449 94.24 67.27 -9.59
CA GLU A 449 93.76 68.63 -9.77
C GLU A 449 94.83 69.66 -9.37
N ARG A 450 95.50 69.44 -8.23
CA ARG A 450 96.69 70.21 -7.82
C ARG A 450 97.86 70.09 -8.79
N ALA A 451 98.19 68.87 -9.23
CA ALA A 451 99.31 68.63 -10.12
C ALA A 451 99.10 69.20 -11.53
N LYS A 452 97.83 69.30 -11.98
CA LYS A 452 97.44 69.94 -13.23
C LYS A 452 97.15 71.44 -13.09
N GLY A 453 97.34 72.02 -11.90
CA GLY A 453 97.22 73.46 -11.65
C GLY A 453 95.80 74.00 -11.76
N ILE A 454 94.79 73.16 -11.53
CA ILE A 454 93.37 73.54 -11.58
C ILE A 454 92.74 73.06 -10.26
N GLU A 455 92.81 73.90 -9.22
CA GLU A 455 91.98 73.77 -8.00
C GLU A 455 90.70 74.62 -8.19
N GLY A 456 89.51 74.13 -7.80
CA GLY A 456 88.32 74.98 -7.62
C GLY A 456 87.22 74.94 -8.70
N TYR A 457 87.15 73.90 -9.56
CA TYR A 457 86.04 73.77 -10.52
C TYR A 457 84.71 73.29 -9.87
N GLN A 458 84.77 72.63 -8.71
CA GLN A 458 83.56 72.27 -7.92
C GLN A 458 83.09 73.40 -6.98
N ASP A 459 84.01 74.20 -6.44
CA ASP A 459 83.67 75.28 -5.50
C ASP A 459 83.00 76.48 -6.19
N THR A 460 83.30 76.69 -7.48
CA THR A 460 82.66 77.74 -8.30
C THR A 460 81.22 77.41 -8.73
N GLU A 461 80.77 76.15 -8.61
CA GLU A 461 79.36 75.75 -8.79
C GLU A 461 78.52 76.02 -7.52
N GLN A 462 79.15 75.99 -6.34
CA GLN A 462 78.48 76.27 -5.06
C GLN A 462 78.27 77.77 -4.80
N GLU A 463 79.17 78.66 -5.25
CA GLU A 463 79.06 80.11 -5.02
C GLU A 463 77.88 80.79 -5.78
N ILE A 464 77.32 80.17 -6.83
CA ILE A 464 76.13 80.68 -7.53
C ILE A 464 74.84 80.44 -6.71
N GLN A 465 74.84 79.48 -5.77
CA GLN A 465 73.68 79.23 -4.89
C GLN A 465 73.50 80.32 -3.81
N ASP A 466 74.56 81.03 -3.42
CA ASP A 466 74.54 82.00 -2.31
C ASP A 466 73.99 83.38 -2.71
N VAL A 467 73.98 83.73 -4.00
CA VAL A 467 73.33 84.96 -4.51
C VAL A 467 71.79 84.91 -4.34
N SER A 468 71.23 83.72 -4.08
CA SER A 468 69.84 83.52 -3.69
C SER A 468 69.53 84.03 -2.27
N ALA A 469 70.55 84.25 -1.42
CA ALA A 469 70.37 84.74 -0.05
C ALA A 469 69.87 86.20 0.02
N GLN A 470 70.08 87.00 -1.02
CA GLN A 470 69.52 88.37 -1.10
C GLN A 470 67.99 88.38 -1.28
N LYS A 471 67.36 87.22 -1.55
CA LYS A 471 65.90 87.01 -1.46
C LYS A 471 65.38 87.04 -0.01
N ALA A 472 66.25 86.82 0.99
CA ALA A 472 65.87 86.75 2.40
C ALA A 472 65.39 88.10 2.98
N GLU A 473 65.78 89.22 2.38
CA GLU A 473 65.32 90.55 2.81
C GLU A 473 63.86 90.79 2.42
N VAL A 474 63.43 90.24 1.27
CA VAL A 474 62.01 90.21 0.86
C VAL A 474 61.20 89.27 1.77
N ASP A 475 61.82 88.22 2.32
CA ASP A 475 61.17 87.31 3.28
C ASP A 475 60.85 87.96 4.63
N LYS A 476 61.52 89.07 5.02
CA LYS A 476 61.18 89.78 6.27
C LYS A 476 59.82 90.46 6.22
N THR A 477 59.42 90.95 5.05
CA THR A 477 58.10 91.56 4.84
C THR A 477 57.01 90.51 4.66
N LYS A 478 57.31 89.39 3.99
CA LYS A 478 56.50 88.17 4.06
C LYS A 478 56.42 87.60 5.47
N GLY A 479 57.42 87.83 6.33
CA GLY A 479 57.48 87.42 7.72
C GLY A 479 56.31 87.93 8.55
N SER A 480 55.86 89.18 8.34
CA SER A 480 54.70 89.72 9.07
C SER A 480 53.36 89.12 8.61
N TYR A 481 53.22 88.82 7.31
CA TYR A 481 52.08 88.07 6.78
C TYR A 481 52.16 86.58 7.17
N LEU A 482 53.37 86.04 7.27
CA LEU A 482 53.66 84.71 7.79
C LEU A 482 53.39 84.63 9.28
N ASP A 483 53.53 85.69 10.08
CA ASP A 483 53.19 85.63 11.52
C ASP A 483 51.68 85.59 11.74
N GLN A 484 50.90 86.29 10.91
CA GLN A 484 49.44 86.22 10.96
C GLN A 484 48.93 84.89 10.39
N ILE A 485 49.48 84.44 9.26
CA ILE A 485 49.22 83.10 8.73
C ILE A 485 49.70 82.05 9.73
N SER A 486 50.85 82.23 10.40
CA SER A 486 51.37 81.32 11.42
C SER A 486 50.45 81.28 12.63
N LYS A 487 49.84 82.40 13.04
CA LYS A 487 48.80 82.38 14.08
C LYS A 487 47.58 81.58 13.65
N THR A 488 47.07 81.82 12.44
CA THR A 488 45.93 81.02 11.93
C THR A 488 46.30 79.56 11.71
N VAL A 489 47.54 79.26 11.32
CA VAL A 489 48.08 77.92 11.14
C VAL A 489 48.37 77.27 12.49
N THR A 490 48.75 78.00 13.53
CA THR A 490 48.87 77.48 14.90
C THR A 490 47.50 77.20 15.48
N ASP A 491 46.49 78.03 15.21
CA ASP A 491 45.12 77.79 15.65
C ASP A 491 44.48 76.62 14.89
N ILE A 492 44.68 76.54 13.57
CA ILE A 492 44.27 75.38 12.77
C ILE A 492 45.05 74.14 13.21
N ASN A 493 46.36 74.20 13.45
CA ASN A 493 47.13 73.08 13.95
C ASN A 493 46.72 72.67 15.35
N ALA A 494 46.32 73.60 16.22
CA ALA A 494 45.77 73.31 17.54
C ALA A 494 44.43 72.60 17.41
N GLN A 495 43.51 73.11 16.58
CA GLN A 495 42.24 72.44 16.29
C GLN A 495 42.42 71.08 15.61
N LEU A 496 43.41 70.93 14.73
CA LEU A 496 43.73 69.68 14.05
C LEU A 496 44.39 68.69 15.02
N LYS A 497 45.16 69.18 15.99
CA LYS A 497 45.74 68.39 17.10
C LYS A 497 44.65 67.94 18.08
N ASP A 498 43.68 68.79 18.41
CA ASP A 498 42.53 68.43 19.25
C ASP A 498 41.58 67.46 18.54
N LYS A 499 41.29 67.68 17.25
CA LYS A 499 40.55 66.71 16.43
C LYS A 499 41.32 65.40 16.26
N LYS A 500 42.64 65.43 16.08
CA LYS A 500 43.47 64.21 16.12
C LYS A 500 43.43 63.54 17.48
N ALA A 501 43.46 64.28 18.59
CA ALA A 501 43.44 63.74 19.94
C ALA A 501 42.09 63.10 20.28
N THR A 502 40.98 63.61 19.73
CA THR A 502 39.64 63.04 19.88
C THR A 502 39.36 61.88 18.91
N LEU A 503 39.84 61.96 17.65
CA LEU A 503 39.69 60.89 16.65
C LEU A 503 40.64 59.72 16.88
N ALA A 504 41.87 59.94 17.34
CA ALA A 504 42.85 58.88 17.60
C ALA A 504 42.32 57.75 18.51
N PRO A 505 41.66 58.00 19.66
CA PRO A 505 41.09 56.93 20.48
C PRO A 505 39.90 56.25 19.81
N GLN A 506 39.08 56.96 19.03
CA GLN A 506 37.98 56.35 18.27
C GLN A 506 38.48 55.48 17.12
N ILE A 507 39.47 55.93 16.36
CA ILE A 507 40.16 55.15 15.32
C ILE A 507 40.85 53.94 15.93
N LYS A 508 41.48 54.09 17.11
CA LYS A 508 42.10 52.97 17.83
C LYS A 508 41.05 51.94 18.25
N LYS A 509 39.92 52.37 18.86
CA LYS A 509 38.79 51.49 19.19
C LYS A 509 38.23 50.78 17.96
N LEU A 510 38.06 51.50 16.85
CA LEU A 510 37.55 50.95 15.59
C LEU A 510 38.53 49.97 14.96
N ARG A 511 39.84 50.23 15.03
CA ARG A 511 40.89 49.32 14.57
C ARG A 511 40.96 48.06 15.42
N THR A 512 40.85 48.19 16.75
CA THR A 512 40.78 47.04 17.66
C THR A 512 39.50 46.22 17.44
N CYS A 513 38.37 46.88 17.18
CA CYS A 513 37.09 46.21 16.90
C CYS A 513 37.14 45.48 15.55
N ARG A 514 37.69 46.10 14.50
CA ARG A 514 37.96 45.43 13.21
C ARG A 514 38.92 44.25 13.36
N GLN A 515 40.01 44.39 14.12
CA GLN A 515 40.93 43.28 14.41
C GLN A 515 40.27 42.13 15.19
N ARG A 516 39.27 42.42 16.03
CA ARG A 516 38.50 41.38 16.74
C ARG A 516 37.41 40.75 15.87
N PHE A 517 36.79 41.52 14.98
CA PHE A 517 35.74 41.03 14.07
C PHE A 517 36.32 40.18 12.95
N GLN A 518 37.47 40.55 12.40
CA GLN A 518 38.13 39.86 11.30
C GLN A 518 38.28 38.35 11.53
N PRO A 519 38.83 37.84 12.65
CA PRO A 519 38.94 36.39 12.89
C PRO A 519 37.58 35.70 13.06
N VAL A 520 36.58 36.40 13.61
CA VAL A 520 35.23 35.86 13.78
C VAL A 520 34.53 35.73 12.41
N GLU A 521 34.74 36.71 11.53
CA GLU A 521 34.24 36.70 10.16
C GLU A 521 34.89 35.59 9.33
N THR A 522 36.21 35.40 9.43
CA THR A 522 36.88 34.27 8.76
C THR A 522 36.37 32.93 9.29
N GLN A 523 36.27 32.76 10.62
CA GLN A 523 35.74 31.52 11.21
C GLN A 523 34.28 31.26 10.81
N TYR A 524 33.45 32.31 10.72
CA TYR A 524 32.08 32.18 10.25
C TYR A 524 32.01 31.74 8.79
N MET A 525 32.82 32.35 7.91
CA MET A 525 32.86 31.98 6.49
C MET A 525 33.38 30.56 6.30
N GLU A 526 34.45 30.16 6.99
CA GLU A 526 34.98 28.79 6.97
C GLU A 526 33.94 27.77 7.46
N ARG A 527 33.25 28.05 8.58
CA ARG A 527 32.20 27.16 9.09
C ARG A 527 30.98 27.11 8.19
N ARG A 528 30.62 28.23 7.56
CA ARG A 528 29.52 28.30 6.60
C ARG A 528 29.83 27.50 5.34
N GLU A 529 31.03 27.62 4.79
CA GLU A 529 31.47 26.81 3.65
C GLU A 529 31.53 25.33 3.99
N ALA A 530 32.09 24.97 5.16
CA ALA A 530 32.08 23.59 5.63
C ALA A 530 30.66 23.03 5.81
N TYR A 531 29.74 23.83 6.38
CA TYR A 531 28.33 23.46 6.50
C TYR A 531 27.65 23.30 5.13
N GLN A 532 27.87 24.22 4.19
CA GLN A 532 27.29 24.12 2.85
C GLN A 532 27.83 22.90 2.09
N SER A 533 29.14 22.62 2.19
CA SER A 533 29.76 21.46 1.57
C SER A 533 29.22 20.15 2.15
N THR A 534 29.10 20.05 3.48
CA THR A 534 28.56 18.85 4.15
C THR A 534 27.08 18.68 3.86
N LYS A 535 26.30 19.76 3.87
CA LYS A 535 24.88 19.72 3.51
C LYS A 535 24.70 19.22 2.08
N LEU A 536 25.43 19.76 1.10
CA LEU A 536 25.36 19.32 -0.30
C LEU A 536 25.72 17.83 -0.44
N ALA A 537 26.77 17.37 0.25
CA ALA A 537 27.16 15.96 0.22
C ALA A 537 26.09 15.04 0.84
N LEU A 538 25.42 15.48 1.90
CA LEU A 538 24.30 14.75 2.51
C LEU A 538 23.06 14.76 1.62
N ASP A 539 22.73 15.90 1.01
CA ASP A 539 21.60 16.03 0.08
C ASP A 539 21.80 15.13 -1.16
N ASP A 540 23.02 15.06 -1.70
CA ASP A 540 23.36 14.16 -2.81
C ASP A 540 23.29 12.68 -2.40
N ARG A 541 23.78 12.34 -1.20
CA ARG A 541 23.68 10.97 -0.68
C ARG A 541 22.22 10.56 -0.43
N LEU A 542 21.41 11.48 0.08
CA LEU A 542 19.99 11.27 0.32
C LEU A 542 19.25 11.04 -1.00
N LYS A 543 19.54 11.82 -2.04
CA LYS A 543 18.97 11.60 -3.37
C LYS A 543 19.32 10.23 -3.94
N ARG A 544 20.60 9.83 -3.88
CA ARG A 544 21.03 8.49 -4.34
C ARG A 544 20.33 7.37 -3.59
N LEU A 545 20.15 7.52 -2.27
CA LEU A 545 19.41 6.56 -1.45
C LEU A 545 17.92 6.51 -1.82
N LEU A 546 17.29 7.66 -2.10
CA LEU A 546 15.91 7.69 -2.57
C LEU A 546 15.76 7.01 -3.93
N ASP A 547 16.66 7.29 -4.87
CA ASP A 547 16.66 6.67 -6.20
C ASP A 547 16.86 5.14 -6.10
N GLU A 548 17.73 4.68 -5.19
CA GLU A 548 17.95 3.25 -4.92
C GLU A 548 16.72 2.59 -4.28
N VAL A 549 16.05 3.26 -3.34
CA VAL A 549 14.80 2.77 -2.74
C VAL A 549 13.69 2.68 -3.79
N GLU A 550 13.55 3.67 -4.66
CA GLU A 550 12.56 3.67 -5.74
C GLU A 550 12.83 2.55 -6.74
N ALA A 551 14.10 2.33 -7.12
CA ALA A 551 14.51 1.22 -7.97
C ALA A 551 14.18 -0.14 -7.34
N LEU A 552 14.53 -0.33 -6.06
CA LEU A 552 14.24 -1.58 -5.32
C LEU A 552 12.73 -1.81 -5.16
N GLN A 553 11.93 -0.76 -4.94
CA GLN A 553 10.47 -0.87 -4.92
C GLN A 553 9.91 -1.29 -6.29
N GLY A 554 10.46 -0.74 -7.37
CA GLY A 554 10.15 -1.17 -8.73
C GLY A 554 10.47 -2.65 -8.97
N ASP A 555 11.65 -3.10 -8.56
CA ASP A 555 12.08 -4.50 -8.69
C ASP A 555 11.18 -5.45 -7.89
N VAL A 556 10.80 -5.09 -6.67
CA VAL A 556 9.85 -5.87 -5.85
C VAL A 556 8.51 -6.00 -6.57
N ALA A 557 7.96 -4.91 -7.13
CA ALA A 557 6.69 -4.96 -7.85
C ALA A 557 6.76 -5.86 -9.09
N VAL A 558 7.88 -5.82 -9.84
CA VAL A 558 8.10 -6.70 -10.99
C VAL A 558 8.22 -8.15 -10.55
N HIS A 559 8.94 -8.43 -9.47
CA HIS A 559 9.09 -9.79 -8.93
C HIS A 559 7.77 -10.35 -8.39
N ASP A 560 6.95 -9.55 -7.71
CA ASP A 560 5.62 -9.94 -7.25
C ASP A 560 4.72 -10.29 -8.44
N GLN A 561 4.73 -9.47 -9.49
CA GLN A 561 3.99 -9.75 -10.72
C GLN A 561 4.46 -11.07 -11.36
N GLN A 562 5.78 -11.28 -11.47
CA GLN A 562 6.35 -12.51 -12.00
C GLN A 562 5.98 -13.73 -11.15
N PHE A 563 5.99 -13.59 -9.82
CA PHE A 563 5.60 -14.64 -8.89
C PHE A 563 4.14 -15.03 -9.10
N HIS A 564 3.22 -14.07 -9.18
CA HIS A 564 1.81 -14.35 -9.41
C HIS A 564 1.55 -15.00 -10.78
N VAL A 565 2.19 -14.53 -11.84
CA VAL A 565 2.08 -15.13 -13.17
C VAL A 565 2.60 -16.57 -13.15
N THR A 566 3.77 -16.80 -12.56
CA THR A 566 4.36 -18.15 -12.46
C THR A 566 3.49 -19.07 -11.60
N GLN A 567 2.89 -18.56 -10.53
CA GLN A 567 1.98 -19.32 -9.68
C GLN A 567 0.72 -19.74 -10.44
N ILE A 568 0.12 -18.84 -11.22
CA ILE A 568 -1.04 -19.16 -12.07
C ILE A 568 -0.67 -20.19 -13.13
N GLN A 569 0.50 -20.05 -13.76
CA GLN A 569 1.00 -21.03 -14.72
C GLN A 569 1.23 -22.41 -14.07
N SER A 570 1.81 -22.44 -12.86
CA SER A 570 2.01 -23.67 -12.08
C SER A 570 0.67 -24.35 -11.76
N LEU A 571 -0.34 -23.60 -11.31
CA LEU A 571 -1.68 -24.12 -11.06
C LEU A 571 -2.34 -24.66 -12.32
N ALA A 572 -2.19 -23.96 -13.46
CA ALA A 572 -2.70 -24.43 -14.75
C ALA A 572 -2.03 -25.74 -15.18
N VAL A 573 -0.71 -25.86 -15.02
CA VAL A 573 0.04 -27.09 -15.31
C VAL A 573 -0.35 -28.23 -14.37
N GLN A 574 -0.56 -27.95 -13.07
CA GLN A 574 -1.04 -28.94 -12.11
C GLN A 574 -2.45 -29.44 -12.48
N ALA A 575 -3.35 -28.54 -12.89
CA ALA A 575 -4.68 -28.92 -13.36
C ALA A 575 -4.62 -29.76 -14.65
N GLN A 576 -3.70 -29.44 -15.57
CA GLN A 576 -3.45 -30.23 -16.78
C GLN A 576 -2.87 -31.62 -16.43
N LEU A 577 -1.92 -31.71 -15.49
CA LEU A 577 -1.37 -32.98 -15.00
C LEU A 577 -2.45 -33.83 -14.32
N ALA A 578 -3.29 -33.23 -13.47
CA ALA A 578 -4.40 -33.94 -12.83
C ALA A 578 -5.40 -34.47 -13.86
N ARG A 579 -5.69 -33.68 -14.90
CA ARG A 579 -6.53 -34.10 -16.02
C ARG A 579 -5.89 -35.23 -16.82
N ALA A 580 -4.60 -35.14 -17.14
CA ALA A 580 -3.87 -36.19 -17.87
C ALA A 580 -3.79 -37.49 -17.06
N ALA A 581 -3.51 -37.41 -15.76
CA ALA A 581 -3.51 -38.57 -14.86
C ALA A 581 -4.89 -39.23 -14.77
N ARG A 582 -5.96 -38.42 -14.68
CA ARG A 582 -7.34 -38.93 -14.70
C ARG A 582 -7.67 -39.59 -16.04
N GLU A 583 -7.26 -39.00 -17.16
CA GLU A 583 -7.45 -39.60 -18.49
C GLU A 583 -6.69 -40.93 -18.61
N GLN A 584 -5.48 -41.02 -18.06
CA GLN A 584 -4.70 -42.26 -18.04
C GLN A 584 -5.40 -43.37 -17.23
N ARG A 585 -5.97 -43.02 -16.06
CA ARG A 585 -6.81 -43.97 -15.28
C ARG A 585 -8.07 -44.36 -16.03
N CYS A 586 -8.70 -43.43 -16.74
CA CYS A 586 -9.87 -43.71 -17.57
C CYS A 586 -9.53 -44.65 -18.74
N ALA A 587 -8.38 -44.47 -19.38
CA ALA A 587 -7.87 -45.33 -20.44
C ALA A 587 -7.52 -46.74 -19.93
N ASN A 588 -7.04 -46.85 -18.69
CA ASN A 588 -6.79 -48.14 -18.02
C ASN A 588 -8.07 -48.82 -17.48
N ASN A 589 -9.25 -48.23 -17.71
CA ASN A 589 -10.55 -48.70 -17.21
C ASN A 589 -10.69 -48.71 -15.67
N GLU A 590 -9.88 -47.94 -14.94
CA GLU A 590 -9.98 -47.81 -13.48
C GLU A 590 -11.08 -46.82 -13.07
N GLU A 591 -11.37 -45.82 -13.92
CA GLU A 591 -12.31 -44.74 -13.67
C GLU A 591 -13.11 -44.45 -14.97
N LYS A 592 -14.35 -43.97 -14.90
CA LYS A 592 -15.08 -43.45 -16.07
C LYS A 592 -15.11 -41.92 -16.02
N TRP A 593 -14.89 -41.26 -17.15
CA TRP A 593 -14.92 -39.80 -17.20
C TRP A 593 -16.32 -39.23 -16.94
N ASN A 594 -17.34 -39.78 -17.61
CA ASN A 594 -18.76 -39.47 -17.39
C ASN A 594 -19.61 -40.74 -17.65
N ALA A 595 -20.91 -40.70 -17.35
CA ALA A 595 -21.83 -41.83 -17.55
C ALA A 595 -21.85 -42.31 -19.02
N ASP A 596 -21.76 -41.38 -19.96
CA ASP A 596 -21.90 -41.64 -21.40
C ASP A 596 -20.57 -41.94 -22.12
N TYR A 597 -19.43 -41.50 -21.57
CA TYR A 597 -18.13 -41.60 -22.24
C TYR A 597 -17.04 -42.13 -21.30
N GLN A 598 -16.27 -43.12 -21.77
CA GLN A 598 -15.23 -43.79 -20.98
C GLN A 598 -14.06 -42.85 -20.70
N SER A 599 -13.63 -42.05 -21.68
CA SER A 599 -12.51 -41.13 -21.56
C SER A 599 -12.82 -39.76 -22.15
N LEU A 600 -12.07 -38.75 -21.75
CA LEU A 600 -12.17 -37.38 -22.24
C LEU A 600 -11.88 -37.31 -23.75
N SER A 601 -10.96 -38.15 -24.25
CA SER A 601 -10.70 -38.30 -25.70
C SER A 601 -11.93 -38.74 -26.48
N GLN A 602 -12.74 -39.68 -25.95
CA GLN A 602 -13.97 -40.12 -26.60
C GLN A 602 -15.04 -39.03 -26.63
N LEU A 603 -15.17 -38.25 -25.54
CA LEU A 603 -16.07 -37.09 -25.49
C LEU A 603 -15.72 -36.10 -26.61
N TYR A 604 -14.46 -35.65 -26.66
CA TYR A 604 -14.02 -34.69 -27.66
C TYR A 604 -14.12 -35.22 -29.09
N THR A 605 -13.88 -36.51 -29.30
CA THR A 605 -14.05 -37.13 -30.62
C THR A 605 -15.52 -37.10 -31.06
N SER A 606 -16.46 -37.37 -30.15
CA SER A 606 -17.89 -37.28 -30.46
C SER A 606 -18.34 -35.83 -30.69
N GLU A 607 -17.86 -34.88 -29.88
CA GLU A 607 -18.16 -33.46 -30.08
C GLU A 607 -17.59 -32.96 -31.41
N MET A 608 -16.35 -33.32 -31.75
CA MET A 608 -15.76 -33.02 -33.06
C MET A 608 -16.61 -33.57 -34.21
N GLN A 609 -17.10 -34.81 -34.10
CA GLN A 609 -17.97 -35.40 -35.11
C GLN A 609 -19.30 -34.65 -35.23
N THR A 610 -19.92 -34.24 -34.11
CA THR A 610 -21.15 -33.44 -34.16
C THR A 610 -20.90 -32.07 -34.79
N MET A 611 -19.79 -31.41 -34.45
CA MET A 611 -19.41 -30.12 -35.03
C MET A 611 -19.08 -30.23 -36.52
N GLU A 612 -18.45 -31.32 -36.95
CA GLU A 612 -18.23 -31.61 -38.37
C GLU A 612 -19.54 -31.85 -39.12
N GLN A 613 -20.51 -32.54 -38.51
CA GLN A 613 -21.85 -32.72 -39.08
C GLN A 613 -22.58 -31.39 -39.22
N VAL A 614 -22.57 -30.56 -38.18
CA VAL A 614 -23.16 -29.21 -38.22
C VAL A 614 -22.47 -28.35 -39.29
N SER A 615 -21.14 -28.40 -39.40
CA SER A 615 -20.39 -27.70 -40.44
C SER A 615 -20.77 -28.17 -41.85
N LYS A 616 -20.96 -29.47 -42.05
CA LYS A 616 -21.45 -30.03 -43.33
C LYS A 616 -22.88 -29.56 -43.63
N GLU A 617 -23.76 -29.55 -42.64
CA GLU A 617 -25.15 -29.13 -42.81
C GLU A 617 -25.24 -27.63 -43.12
N LEU A 618 -24.48 -26.78 -42.43
CA LEU A 618 -24.36 -25.35 -42.73
C LEU A 618 -23.80 -25.10 -44.13
N ARG A 619 -22.85 -25.91 -44.60
CA ARG A 619 -22.36 -25.84 -46.00
C ARG A 619 -23.45 -26.19 -47.00
N LYS A 620 -24.27 -27.22 -46.74
CA LYS A 620 -25.42 -27.57 -47.59
C LYS A 620 -26.47 -26.46 -47.60
N GLN A 621 -26.81 -25.91 -46.43
CA GLN A 621 -27.75 -24.78 -46.32
C GLN A 621 -27.24 -23.56 -47.09
N ARG A 622 -25.95 -23.23 -46.95
CA ARG A 622 -25.32 -22.16 -47.74
C ARG A 622 -25.40 -22.45 -49.24
N GLN A 623 -25.15 -23.68 -49.67
CA GLN A 623 -25.25 -24.07 -51.07
C GLN A 623 -26.69 -23.96 -51.60
N GLN A 624 -27.68 -24.43 -50.84
CA GLN A 624 -29.10 -24.27 -51.17
C GLN A 624 -29.51 -22.80 -51.26
N VAL A 625 -29.03 -21.95 -50.35
CA VAL A 625 -29.29 -20.51 -50.39
C VAL A 625 -28.62 -19.87 -51.61
N GLN A 626 -27.41 -20.29 -52.00
CA GLN A 626 -26.74 -19.81 -53.21
C GLN A 626 -27.46 -20.23 -54.49
N GLU A 627 -27.88 -21.50 -54.60
CA GLU A 627 -28.59 -22.04 -55.77
C GLU A 627 -29.98 -21.38 -55.93
N ASN A 628 -30.66 -21.10 -54.81
CA ASN A 628 -31.98 -20.46 -54.84
C ASN A 628 -31.91 -18.93 -54.80
N HIS A 629 -30.72 -18.31 -54.68
CA HIS A 629 -30.58 -16.87 -54.50
C HIS A 629 -31.17 -16.09 -55.68
N ASP A 630 -30.81 -16.46 -56.90
CA ASP A 630 -31.26 -15.79 -58.11
C ASP A 630 -32.77 -15.98 -58.33
N HIS A 631 -33.29 -17.17 -58.01
CA HIS A 631 -34.73 -17.45 -58.07
C HIS A 631 -35.51 -16.63 -57.04
N HIS A 632 -35.04 -16.56 -55.79
CA HIS A 632 -35.65 -15.74 -54.75
C HIS A 632 -35.54 -14.24 -55.03
N LEU A 633 -34.46 -13.78 -55.67
CA LEU A 633 -34.33 -12.40 -56.12
C LEU A 633 -35.31 -12.07 -57.25
N ALA A 634 -35.45 -12.95 -58.24
CA ALA A 634 -36.45 -12.79 -59.30
C ALA A 634 -37.88 -12.80 -58.73
N GLN A 635 -38.16 -13.71 -57.80
CA GLN A 635 -39.46 -13.79 -57.11
C GLN A 635 -39.73 -12.50 -56.30
N LYS A 636 -38.72 -11.98 -55.58
CA LYS A 636 -38.82 -10.71 -54.86
C LYS A 636 -39.03 -9.52 -55.81
N HIS A 637 -38.41 -9.52 -56.98
CA HIS A 637 -38.62 -8.50 -58.00
C HIS A 637 -40.07 -8.54 -58.52
N MET A 638 -40.56 -9.73 -58.88
CA MET A 638 -41.95 -9.91 -59.31
C MET A 638 -42.96 -9.49 -58.23
N PHE A 639 -42.70 -9.79 -56.95
CA PHE A 639 -43.56 -9.35 -55.86
C PHE A 639 -43.54 -7.83 -55.68
N LYS A 640 -42.39 -7.18 -55.87
CA LYS A 640 -42.30 -5.71 -55.86
C LYS A 640 -43.05 -5.09 -57.04
N GLU A 641 -42.91 -5.64 -58.25
CA GLU A 641 -43.67 -5.17 -59.41
C GLU A 641 -45.18 -5.35 -59.21
N LEU A 642 -45.59 -6.44 -58.58
CA LEU A 642 -46.98 -6.71 -58.23
C LEU A 642 -47.50 -5.73 -57.16
N GLU A 643 -46.69 -5.42 -56.15
CA GLU A 643 -46.98 -4.41 -55.13
C GLU A 643 -47.12 -3.01 -55.76
N GLU A 644 -46.21 -2.64 -56.67
CA GLU A 644 -46.27 -1.39 -57.42
C GLU A 644 -47.53 -1.32 -58.29
N LEU A 645 -47.89 -2.41 -58.98
CA LEU A 645 -49.08 -2.49 -59.81
C LEU A 645 -50.37 -2.41 -58.98
N ILE A 646 -50.42 -3.08 -57.83
CA ILE A 646 -51.54 -2.98 -56.88
C ILE A 646 -51.64 -1.56 -56.33
N SER A 647 -50.53 -0.95 -55.95
CA SER A 647 -50.51 0.44 -55.45
C SER A 647 -50.98 1.43 -56.52
N CYS A 648 -50.62 1.21 -57.79
CA CYS A 648 -51.09 2.01 -58.91
C CYS A 648 -52.59 1.80 -59.15
N LYS A 649 -53.08 0.56 -59.13
CA LYS A 649 -54.51 0.26 -59.21
C LYS A 649 -55.30 0.88 -58.06
N LEU A 650 -54.75 0.86 -56.85
CA LEU A 650 -55.37 1.46 -55.67
C LEU A 650 -55.46 2.99 -55.83
N LYS A 651 -54.39 3.65 -56.28
CA LYS A 651 -54.39 5.09 -56.60
C LYS A 651 -55.36 5.45 -57.74
N VAL A 652 -55.50 4.60 -58.77
CA VAL A 652 -56.47 4.83 -59.86
C VAL A 652 -57.89 4.65 -59.34
N ALA A 653 -58.17 3.60 -58.57
CA ALA A 653 -59.47 3.39 -57.95
C ALA A 653 -59.85 4.51 -56.98
N GLU A 654 -58.90 5.04 -56.22
CA GLU A 654 -59.11 6.22 -55.35
C GLU A 654 -59.40 7.49 -56.16
N LYS A 655 -58.69 7.72 -57.27
CA LYS A 655 -58.95 8.85 -58.17
C LYS A 655 -60.30 8.73 -58.87
N GLU A 656 -60.68 7.53 -59.32
CA GLU A 656 -62.01 7.26 -59.89
C GLU A 656 -63.11 7.46 -58.84
N ALA A 657 -62.91 6.99 -57.61
CA ALA A 657 -63.84 7.21 -56.50
C ALA A 657 -63.97 8.71 -56.15
N GLN A 658 -62.87 9.47 -56.19
CA GLN A 658 -62.89 10.92 -55.98
C GLN A 658 -63.57 11.66 -57.15
N SER A 659 -63.31 11.28 -58.40
CA SER A 659 -63.97 11.83 -59.58
C SER A 659 -65.47 11.54 -59.59
N MET A 660 -65.88 10.34 -59.18
CA MET A 660 -67.30 9.96 -58.99
C MET A 660 -67.96 10.76 -57.87
N ARG A 661 -67.23 11.06 -56.78
CA ARG A 661 -67.72 11.94 -55.70
C ARG A 661 -67.85 13.39 -56.15
N GLN A 662 -66.87 13.91 -56.88
CA GLN A 662 -66.91 15.27 -57.44
C GLN A 662 -68.03 15.41 -58.49
N SER A 663 -68.21 14.44 -59.39
CA SER A 663 -69.35 14.42 -60.32
C SER A 663 -70.71 14.33 -59.60
N ALA A 664 -70.80 13.62 -58.47
CA ALA A 664 -72.02 13.56 -57.67
C ALA A 664 -72.29 14.86 -56.89
N GLU A 665 -71.25 15.61 -56.52
CA GLU A 665 -71.36 16.93 -55.90
C GLU A 665 -71.70 18.02 -56.93
N ASP A 666 -71.12 17.98 -58.12
CA ASP A 666 -71.44 18.88 -59.25
C ASP A 666 -72.87 18.64 -59.78
N PHE A 667 -73.37 17.40 -59.76
CA PHE A 667 -74.78 17.13 -60.10
C PHE A 667 -75.77 17.66 -59.05
N ARG A 668 -75.31 17.90 -57.80
CA ARG A 668 -76.10 18.51 -56.72
C ARG A 668 -76.04 20.03 -56.70
N ALA A 669 -75.07 20.66 -57.35
CA ALA A 669 -74.83 22.09 -57.32
C ALA A 669 -74.98 22.74 -58.71
N GLY A 670 -76.23 22.88 -59.18
CA GLY A 670 -76.57 23.96 -60.11
C GLY A 670 -76.93 23.57 -61.55
N TYR A 671 -78.20 23.79 -61.88
CA TYR A 671 -78.70 23.90 -63.24
C TYR A 671 -78.33 25.28 -63.80
N HIS A 672 -77.36 25.37 -64.73
CA HIS A 672 -77.34 26.30 -65.87
C HIS A 672 -76.07 26.11 -66.74
N GLY A 673 -76.27 25.87 -68.04
CA GLY A 673 -75.35 26.37 -69.08
C GLY A 673 -74.48 25.36 -69.82
N THR A 674 -75.01 24.89 -70.97
CA THR A 674 -74.31 24.65 -72.25
C THR A 674 -73.12 23.69 -72.34
N ALA A 675 -73.40 22.55 -72.98
CA ALA A 675 -72.70 21.96 -74.13
C ALA A 675 -71.15 21.93 -74.16
N GLY A 676 -70.61 20.71 -74.22
CA GLY A 676 -69.23 20.45 -74.62
C GLY A 676 -68.88 18.98 -74.53
N VAL A 677 -69.30 18.19 -75.51
CA VAL A 677 -68.71 16.88 -75.78
C VAL A 677 -67.31 17.12 -76.26
N ASP A 678 -66.29 16.53 -75.63
CA ASP A 678 -65.11 16.10 -76.39
C ASP A 678 -64.42 14.89 -75.74
N ARG A 679 -64.33 13.85 -76.55
CA ARG A 679 -63.53 12.64 -76.35
C ARG A 679 -62.05 12.97 -76.59
N PHE A 680 -61.17 12.40 -75.78
CA PHE A 680 -59.78 12.11 -76.15
C PHE A 680 -59.55 10.64 -75.75
N VAL A 681 -59.58 9.67 -76.68
CA VAL A 681 -58.58 9.32 -77.70
C VAL A 681 -57.25 8.98 -77.05
N VAL A 682 -57.04 7.67 -76.93
CA VAL A 682 -55.78 6.99 -76.64
C VAL A 682 -54.79 7.30 -77.74
N SER A 683 -53.58 7.69 -77.36
CA SER A 683 -52.38 7.56 -78.18
C SER A 683 -51.31 6.90 -77.33
N ASP A 684 -51.24 5.57 -77.44
CA ASP A 684 -49.97 4.87 -77.36
C ASP A 684 -49.10 5.40 -78.50
N ASP A 685 -47.85 5.78 -78.20
CA ASP A 685 -46.71 5.35 -79.01
C ASP A 685 -45.39 5.85 -78.40
N THR A 686 -44.68 4.89 -77.81
CA THR A 686 -43.29 4.54 -78.08
C THR A 686 -42.26 5.67 -78.30
N HIS A 687 -41.32 5.79 -77.36
CA HIS A 687 -39.90 5.53 -77.63
C HIS A 687 -39.11 5.24 -76.35
#